data_AF-A0A935RB74-F1
#
_entry.id   AF-A0A935RB74-F1
#
_cell.length_a   1.000
_cell.length_b   1.000
_cell.length_c   1.000
_cell.angle_alpha   90.00
_cell.angle_beta   90.00
_cell.angle_gamma   90.00
#
_symmetry.space_group_name_H-M   'P 1'
#
loop_
_entity.id
_entity.type
_entity.pdbx_description
1 polymer ?
#
loop_
_entity_poly.entity_id
_entity_poly.type
_entity_poly.pdbx_seq_one_letter_code
_entity_poly.pdbx_strand_id
1 'polypeptide(L)'
;MNEGKTGEELNSFLKEKVPLFEGFAPAVVEEIAGSSEQRTFEGNEAIIECGEEGRFIGVLISGHADISVADSTGGRIVMNHLEAGDVFGEMSVLTGDRTVADVIAGNRCFVLMIPQATVSRCILVSPRAITYLAKLLADRTRSNAVDITSRQLHARAVAQSDDPYALSLKNSVPGKILALNVGLSQIHFGIYDTQDETRDVHGIVDRADSTRARITIDAGGAVTRRDRAPFAFADFFQVLFESMQLLDDRFLFTPFDVIAIGHRVVHGGAKFSSAAVITGQVIADIEALAIFAPLHNPHNLEGIREAMKSFPDVPHVAVFDTAFHQSLPTYAYLYGLPYDYYKKEGIRRYGFHGTSHRYVSLKAAQIVKRPLGELEIISCHLGVGASLCAIDHGRSVDTSMGMTPSDGLIMPSRSGSIDPAVMIHLMEHYQMGPQALLKLINSESGLKGISGISSDIHDIEAAAESGHHRALLAHKAFCYQVRKNIGAYVAAMGGVDVLAFTGDIGETSSAVRSLACQGLAYMGIKLDEEKNRKLVATGQHAVISADDSPVTILVVANNDERLLAWEALRAIERNQITLAIKDQDATPIPIEVSAHHVHLAQADVEKLFGAGHQLTPEHELSQPGQFACAEKVHLIGPKGKIANVRVLGPTRKETQVEIAMTEQFKVGIQPPIRESGDLANTPGIVLEGPAGTSAIERGVICAQRHIHMSPEDAMRMRLRDKYVVRVRVEGSRELIYGDVVVRVNPNYRLAMHIDTDEGNAANIATGMLGHIEEIQSRH
;
A
#
# COMPACT_ATOMS: atom_id res chain seq x y z
N MET A 1 4.11 48.90 4.86
CA MET A 1 4.64 48.93 6.23
C MET A 1 4.45 47.54 6.79
N ASN A 2 5.52 46.92 7.31
CA ASN A 2 5.49 45.58 7.90
C ASN A 2 4.61 45.59 9.15
N GLU A 3 3.45 44.94 9.10
CA GLU A 3 2.57 44.66 10.25
C GLU A 3 2.68 43.20 10.71
N GLY A 4 3.83 42.55 10.47
CA GLY A 4 4.17 41.32 11.19
C GLY A 4 4.46 41.67 12.65
N LYS A 5 3.93 40.90 13.60
CA LYS A 5 4.29 41.06 15.02
C LYS A 5 5.80 40.87 15.17
N THR A 6 6.45 41.72 15.97
CA THR A 6 7.85 41.50 16.35
C THR A 6 7.98 40.16 17.10
N GLY A 7 9.20 39.59 17.17
CA GLY A 7 9.40 38.28 17.81
C GLY A 7 8.85 38.20 19.24
N GLU A 8 8.99 39.27 20.02
CA GLU A 8 8.43 39.36 21.38
C GLU A 8 6.89 39.45 21.39
N GLU A 9 6.30 40.24 20.50
CA GLU A 9 4.84 40.39 20.37
C GLU A 9 4.16 39.10 19.88
N LEU A 10 4.82 38.36 18.98
CA LEU A 10 4.35 37.06 18.51
C LEU A 10 4.38 36.03 19.65
N ASN A 11 5.48 35.96 20.40
CA ASN A 11 5.62 35.02 21.51
C ASN A 11 4.57 35.27 22.61
N SER A 12 4.33 36.55 22.95
CA SER A 12 3.26 36.92 23.89
C SER A 12 1.88 36.54 23.35
N PHE A 13 1.60 36.80 22.07
CA PHE A 13 0.35 36.39 21.44
C PHE A 13 0.13 34.87 21.47
N LEU A 14 1.12 34.08 21.07
CA LEU A 14 1.00 32.61 21.06
C LEU A 14 0.67 32.08 22.46
N LYS A 15 1.33 32.59 23.49
CA LYS A 15 1.10 32.13 24.87
C LYS A 15 -0.22 32.60 25.47
N GLU A 16 -0.69 33.80 25.14
CA GLU A 16 -1.85 34.42 25.78
C GLU A 16 -3.15 34.22 25.02
N LYS A 17 -3.10 34.04 23.70
CA LYS A 17 -4.27 34.02 22.81
C LYS A 17 -4.46 32.71 22.06
N VAL A 18 -3.48 31.82 22.05
CA VAL A 18 -3.55 30.55 21.30
C VAL A 18 -3.51 29.39 22.29
N PRO A 19 -4.66 28.73 22.58
CA PRO A 19 -4.72 27.69 23.60
C PRO A 19 -3.76 26.50 23.38
N LEU A 20 -3.36 26.24 22.13
CA LEU A 20 -2.35 25.22 21.79
C LEU A 20 -1.03 25.37 22.56
N PHE A 21 -0.62 26.61 22.86
CA PHE A 21 0.66 26.91 23.50
C PHE A 21 0.54 27.09 25.03
N GLU A 22 -0.62 26.80 25.60
CA GLU A 22 -0.84 26.95 27.03
C GLU A 22 0.10 26.01 27.83
N GLY A 23 0.94 26.60 28.69
CA GLY A 23 1.90 25.87 29.52
C GLY A 23 3.24 25.54 28.85
N PHE A 24 3.48 25.99 27.62
CA PHE A 24 4.81 25.88 27.00
C PHE A 24 5.82 26.82 27.71
N ALA A 25 7.04 26.33 27.89
CA ALA A 25 8.14 27.17 28.37
C ALA A 25 8.51 28.22 27.30
N PRO A 26 8.88 29.46 27.69
CA PRO A 26 9.20 30.53 26.74
C PRO A 26 10.21 30.13 25.65
N ALA A 27 11.28 29.41 26.03
CA ALA A 27 12.31 28.97 25.10
C ALA A 27 11.78 28.01 24.01
N VAL A 28 10.78 27.18 24.32
CA VAL A 28 10.18 26.27 23.33
C VAL A 28 9.25 27.04 22.38
N VAL A 29 8.54 28.06 22.88
CA VAL A 29 7.72 28.94 22.02
C VAL A 29 8.61 29.73 21.07
N GLU A 30 9.75 30.24 21.54
CA GLU A 30 10.75 30.89 20.69
C GLU A 30 11.30 29.96 19.61
N GLU A 31 11.60 28.71 19.94
CA GLU A 31 12.04 27.70 18.97
C GLU A 31 10.96 27.42 17.91
N ILE A 32 9.70 27.26 18.35
CA ILE A 32 8.59 27.02 17.42
C ILE A 32 8.39 28.24 16.51
N ALA A 33 8.34 29.45 17.06
CA ALA A 33 8.17 30.67 16.28
C ALA A 33 9.34 30.90 15.31
N GLY A 34 10.58 30.65 15.73
CA GLY A 34 11.78 30.80 14.91
C GLY A 34 11.91 29.77 13.79
N SER A 35 11.26 28.61 13.93
CA SER A 35 11.19 27.58 12.89
C SER A 35 9.89 27.61 12.08
N SER A 36 9.04 28.62 12.27
CA SER A 36 7.76 28.81 11.58
C SER A 36 7.81 29.96 10.57
N GLU A 37 6.95 29.91 9.55
CA GLU A 37 6.85 30.96 8.53
C GLU A 37 5.64 31.87 8.82
N GLN A 38 5.80 33.19 8.76
CA GLN A 38 4.67 34.12 8.80
C GLN A 38 4.26 34.50 7.38
N ARG A 39 3.00 34.28 7.02
CA ARG A 39 2.44 34.64 5.70
C ARG A 39 1.24 35.56 5.82
N THR A 40 1.02 36.35 4.77
CA THR A 40 -0.16 37.20 4.60
C THR A 40 -0.97 36.69 3.42
N PHE A 41 -2.28 36.62 3.61
CA PHE A 41 -3.25 36.24 2.58
C PHE A 41 -4.29 37.34 2.44
N GLU A 42 -4.64 37.73 1.22
CA GLU A 42 -5.68 38.73 0.94
C GLU A 42 -7.07 38.09 0.89
N GLY A 43 -8.14 38.91 0.95
CA GLY A 43 -9.51 38.40 0.93
C GLY A 43 -9.82 37.57 -0.34
N ASN A 44 -10.47 36.42 -0.15
CA ASN A 44 -10.73 35.35 -1.11
C ASN A 44 -9.51 34.51 -1.54
N GLU A 45 -8.33 34.75 -0.99
CA GLU A 45 -7.15 33.91 -1.23
C GLU A 45 -7.25 32.60 -0.43
N ALA A 46 -6.87 31.48 -1.04
CA ALA A 46 -6.82 30.20 -0.35
C ALA A 46 -5.55 30.14 0.53
N ILE A 47 -5.77 29.85 1.80
CA ILE A 47 -4.71 29.57 2.78
C ILE A 47 -4.35 28.09 2.74
N ILE A 48 -5.36 27.23 2.57
CA ILE A 48 -5.26 25.79 2.34
C ILE A 48 -6.29 25.42 1.28
N GLU A 49 -5.91 24.62 0.30
CA GLU A 49 -6.83 24.08 -0.70
C GLU A 49 -7.18 22.62 -0.40
N CYS A 50 -8.38 22.18 -0.76
CA CYS A 50 -8.82 20.79 -0.64
C CYS A 50 -7.98 19.88 -1.56
N GLY A 51 -7.54 18.74 -1.03
CA GLY A 51 -6.66 17.78 -1.72
C GLY A 51 -5.17 18.05 -1.53
N GLU A 52 -4.79 19.12 -0.82
CA GLU A 52 -3.42 19.39 -0.43
C GLU A 52 -2.93 18.48 0.69
N GLU A 53 -1.61 18.32 0.77
CA GLU A 53 -0.95 17.63 1.86
C GLU A 53 -0.84 18.55 3.08
N GLY A 54 -1.16 18.03 4.27
CA GLY A 54 -0.98 18.78 5.52
C GLY A 54 0.49 18.98 5.84
N ARG A 55 1.07 20.12 5.45
CA ARG A 55 2.51 20.43 5.66
C ARG A 55 2.78 21.28 6.89
N PHE A 56 1.77 21.97 7.38
CA PHE A 56 1.87 22.88 8.50
C PHE A 56 0.58 22.90 9.32
N ILE A 57 0.72 23.22 10.60
CA ILE A 57 -0.41 23.68 11.41
C ILE A 57 -0.42 25.21 11.33
N GLY A 58 -1.52 25.77 10.86
CA GLY A 58 -1.74 27.20 10.77
C GLY A 58 -2.28 27.76 12.09
N VAL A 59 -1.81 28.95 12.47
CA VAL A 59 -2.38 29.76 13.55
C VAL A 59 -2.77 31.11 12.97
N LEU A 60 -4.04 31.47 13.05
CA LEU A 60 -4.50 32.76 12.57
C LEU A 60 -4.09 33.85 13.57
N ILE A 61 -3.16 34.72 13.19
CA ILE A 61 -2.64 35.80 14.05
C ILE A 61 -3.62 36.98 14.05
N SER A 62 -4.17 37.31 12.88
CA SER A 62 -5.18 38.35 12.68
C SER A 62 -5.97 38.14 11.37
N GLY A 63 -7.14 38.77 11.27
CA GLY A 63 -8.11 38.56 10.19
C GLY A 63 -9.15 37.51 10.55
N HIS A 64 -9.96 37.10 9.58
CA HIS A 64 -10.87 35.95 9.68
C HIS A 64 -10.82 35.12 8.39
N ALA A 65 -10.97 33.81 8.52
CA ALA A 65 -10.98 32.87 7.41
C ALA A 65 -12.15 31.89 7.52
N ASP A 66 -12.61 31.37 6.38
CA ASP A 66 -13.73 30.45 6.31
C ASP A 66 -13.22 29.05 5.92
N ILE A 67 -13.66 28.04 6.68
CA ILE A 67 -13.52 26.64 6.28
C ILE A 67 -14.72 26.32 5.40
N SER A 68 -14.48 25.96 4.14
CA SER A 68 -15.55 25.72 3.18
C SER A 68 -15.32 24.50 2.30
N VAL A 69 -16.41 23.93 1.80
CA VAL A 69 -16.40 22.85 0.81
C VAL A 69 -17.22 23.32 -0.39
N ALA A 70 -16.70 23.19 -1.60
CA ALA A 70 -17.49 23.49 -2.79
C ALA A 70 -18.59 22.43 -3.01
N ASP A 71 -19.82 22.80 -3.36
CA ASP A 71 -20.87 21.84 -3.71
C ASP A 71 -20.67 21.26 -5.13
N SER A 72 -21.56 20.34 -5.53
CA SER A 72 -21.54 19.70 -6.86
C SER A 72 -21.84 20.64 -8.03
N THR A 73 -22.23 21.89 -7.75
CA THR A 73 -22.52 22.95 -8.74
C THR A 73 -21.45 24.05 -8.77
N GLY A 74 -20.44 23.96 -7.91
CA GLY A 74 -19.36 24.95 -7.77
C GLY A 74 -19.66 26.09 -6.79
N GLY A 75 -20.80 26.06 -6.09
CA GLY A 75 -21.09 26.96 -4.97
C GLY A 75 -20.24 26.61 -3.74
N ARG A 76 -20.00 27.53 -2.81
CA ARG A 76 -19.25 27.25 -1.57
C ARG A 76 -20.19 27.10 -0.39
N ILE A 77 -20.05 26.00 0.36
CA ILE A 77 -20.73 25.77 1.62
C ILE A 77 -19.71 26.04 2.74
N VAL A 78 -19.93 27.12 3.50
CA VAL A 78 -19.10 27.43 4.67
C VAL A 78 -19.51 26.50 5.81
N MET A 79 -18.53 25.75 6.30
CA MET A 79 -18.69 24.77 7.37
C MET A 79 -18.37 25.40 8.73
N ASN A 80 -17.38 26.30 8.76
CA ASN A 80 -16.94 26.96 9.99
C ASN A 80 -16.22 28.28 9.69
N HIS A 81 -16.12 29.16 10.68
CA HIS A 81 -15.35 30.40 10.63
C HIS A 81 -14.14 30.30 11.58
N LEU A 82 -13.03 30.92 11.21
CA LEU A 82 -11.78 31.01 11.96
C LEU A 82 -11.50 32.48 12.31
N GLU A 83 -11.15 32.72 13.57
CA GLU A 83 -10.77 34.03 14.10
C GLU A 83 -9.33 34.03 14.64
N ALA A 84 -8.83 35.20 15.00
CA ALA A 84 -7.49 35.36 15.56
C ALA A 84 -7.34 34.52 16.84
N GLY A 85 -6.35 33.62 16.84
CA GLY A 85 -6.10 32.65 17.90
C GLY A 85 -6.45 31.21 17.51
N ASP A 86 -7.25 31.02 16.45
CA ASP A 86 -7.65 29.70 16.01
C ASP A 86 -6.52 28.95 15.28
N VAL A 87 -6.52 27.64 15.49
CA VAL A 87 -5.59 26.69 14.89
C VAL A 87 -6.29 25.97 13.75
N PHE A 88 -5.63 25.76 12.61
CA PHE A 88 -6.21 25.05 11.47
C PHE A 88 -5.16 24.21 10.72
N GLY A 89 -5.60 23.30 9.84
CA GLY A 89 -4.72 22.35 9.13
C GLY A 89 -4.23 21.19 9.99
N GLU A 90 -4.59 21.14 11.27
CA GLU A 90 -4.19 20.06 12.19
C GLU A 90 -4.79 18.72 11.79
N MET A 91 -6.00 18.68 11.21
CA MET A 91 -6.60 17.43 10.72
C MET A 91 -5.67 16.72 9.76
N SER A 92 -5.24 17.36 8.68
CA SER A 92 -4.35 16.74 7.68
C SER A 92 -2.96 16.42 8.25
N VAL A 93 -2.42 17.28 9.12
CA VAL A 93 -1.09 17.04 9.71
C VAL A 93 -1.10 15.85 10.69
N LEU A 94 -2.18 15.71 11.47
CA LEU A 94 -2.28 14.70 12.53
C LEU A 94 -2.81 13.37 12.00
N THR A 95 -3.83 13.39 11.14
CA THR A 95 -4.43 12.18 10.55
C THR A 95 -3.64 11.68 9.35
N GLY A 96 -2.82 12.51 8.70
CA GLY A 96 -2.14 12.17 7.45
C GLY A 96 -3.04 12.20 6.22
N ASP A 97 -4.35 12.35 6.40
CA ASP A 97 -5.28 12.55 5.30
C ASP A 97 -4.98 13.87 4.59
N ARG A 98 -5.39 13.92 3.33
CA ARG A 98 -5.40 15.17 2.57
C ARG A 98 -6.45 16.12 3.12
N THR A 99 -6.22 17.40 2.94
CA THR A 99 -7.14 18.46 3.36
C THR A 99 -8.51 18.24 2.71
N VAL A 100 -9.54 18.05 3.52
CA VAL A 100 -10.90 17.72 3.05
C VAL A 100 -11.78 18.96 2.82
N ALA A 101 -11.27 20.14 3.15
CA ALA A 101 -11.95 21.42 3.01
C ALA A 101 -10.93 22.53 2.71
N ASP A 102 -11.39 23.56 2.00
CA ASP A 102 -10.61 24.77 1.77
C ASP A 102 -10.62 25.65 3.02
N VAL A 103 -9.52 26.34 3.27
CA VAL A 103 -9.45 27.46 4.21
C VAL A 103 -9.23 28.73 3.39
N ILE A 104 -10.24 29.58 3.29
CA ILE A 104 -10.23 30.79 2.46
C ILE A 104 -10.18 32.01 3.38
N ALA A 105 -9.26 32.94 3.12
CA ALA A 105 -9.21 34.20 3.84
C ALA A 105 -10.48 35.04 3.53
N GLY A 106 -11.28 35.38 4.54
CA GLY A 106 -12.48 36.21 4.36
C GLY A 106 -12.13 37.70 4.23
N ASN A 107 -11.04 38.11 4.87
CA ASN A 107 -10.37 39.39 4.67
C ASN A 107 -8.85 39.18 4.69
N ARG A 108 -8.07 40.27 4.76
CA ARG A 108 -6.62 40.16 4.88
C ARG A 108 -6.25 39.45 6.19
N CYS A 109 -5.65 38.26 6.06
CA CYS A 109 -5.23 37.39 7.15
C CYS A 109 -3.71 37.40 7.32
N PHE A 110 -3.25 37.35 8.56
CA PHE A 110 -1.86 37.05 8.89
C PHE A 110 -1.81 35.71 9.62
N VAL A 111 -0.99 34.79 9.13
CA VAL A 111 -0.98 33.39 9.55
C VAL A 111 0.44 32.98 9.94
N LEU A 112 0.58 32.31 11.08
CA LEU A 112 1.79 31.56 11.42
C LEU A 112 1.65 30.12 10.91
N MET A 113 2.58 29.70 10.06
CA MET A 113 2.61 28.39 9.43
C MET A 113 3.68 27.55 10.12
N ILE A 114 3.27 26.63 11.00
CA ILE A 114 4.17 25.82 11.82
C ILE A 114 4.47 24.50 11.10
N PRO A 115 5.71 24.24 10.64
CA PRO A 115 6.03 23.04 9.86
C PRO A 115 5.80 21.73 10.62
N GLN A 116 5.37 20.68 9.93
CA GLN A 116 5.13 19.36 10.52
C GLN A 116 6.31 18.82 11.34
N ALA A 117 7.56 19.07 10.92
CA ALA A 117 8.75 18.65 11.67
C ALA A 117 8.82 19.33 13.05
N THR A 118 8.52 20.63 13.11
CA THR A 118 8.44 21.41 14.35
C THR A 118 7.26 20.94 15.22
N VAL A 119 6.09 20.70 14.62
CA VAL A 119 4.94 20.12 15.33
C VAL A 119 5.34 18.80 15.99
N SER A 120 5.99 17.91 15.26
CA SER A 120 6.40 16.58 15.73
C SER A 120 7.44 16.64 16.86
N ARG A 121 8.40 17.57 16.76
CA ARG A 121 9.51 17.70 17.72
C ARG A 121 9.10 18.44 18.98
N CYS A 122 8.33 19.51 18.86
CA CYS A 122 8.11 20.48 19.94
C CYS A 122 6.67 20.46 20.47
N ILE A 123 5.67 20.25 19.62
CA ILE A 123 4.26 20.31 20.02
C ILE A 123 3.76 18.94 20.51
N LEU A 124 4.01 17.88 19.74
CA LEU A 124 3.56 16.52 20.06
C LEU A 124 4.30 15.87 21.23
N VAL A 125 5.32 16.53 21.79
CA VAL A 125 5.98 16.09 23.03
C VAL A 125 5.34 16.65 24.29
N SER A 126 4.42 17.63 24.16
CA SER A 126 3.73 18.26 25.28
C SER A 126 2.35 17.62 25.49
N PRO A 127 2.10 16.95 26.64
CA PRO A 127 0.81 16.31 26.93
C PRO A 127 -0.38 17.25 26.81
N ARG A 128 -0.23 18.52 27.25
CA ARG A 128 -1.31 19.52 27.18
C ARG A 128 -1.66 19.91 25.75
N ALA A 129 -0.66 20.07 24.88
CA ALA A 129 -0.88 20.36 23.47
C ALA A 129 -1.58 19.19 22.77
N ILE A 130 -1.17 17.95 23.08
CA ILE A 130 -1.84 16.75 22.56
C ILE A 130 -3.32 16.73 22.96
N THR A 131 -3.63 16.96 24.25
CA THR A 131 -5.03 17.00 24.72
C THR A 131 -5.83 18.09 24.01
N TYR A 132 -5.25 19.28 23.81
CA TYR A 132 -5.91 20.36 23.06
C TYR A 132 -6.20 19.96 21.61
N LEU A 133 -5.19 19.45 20.89
CA LEU A 133 -5.35 19.02 19.50
C LEU A 133 -6.35 17.88 19.36
N ALA A 134 -6.33 16.91 20.28
CA ALA A 134 -7.29 15.82 20.29
C ALA A 134 -8.73 16.33 20.48
N LYS A 135 -8.93 17.31 21.36
CA LYS A 135 -10.23 17.96 21.56
C LYS A 135 -10.67 18.76 20.34
N LEU A 136 -9.76 19.53 19.73
CA LEU A 136 -10.03 20.30 18.52
C LEU A 136 -10.46 19.37 17.36
N LEU A 137 -9.75 18.26 17.17
CA LEU A 137 -10.13 17.21 16.22
C LEU A 137 -11.49 16.57 16.56
N ALA A 138 -11.77 16.37 17.84
CA ALA A 138 -13.04 15.83 18.32
C ALA A 138 -14.22 16.73 17.97
N ASP A 139 -14.08 18.01 18.23
CA ASP A 139 -15.14 19.00 18.00
C ASP A 139 -15.37 19.23 16.50
N ARG A 140 -14.31 19.18 15.69
CA ARG A 140 -14.40 19.26 14.22
C ARG A 140 -15.04 18.03 13.59
N THR A 141 -14.66 16.84 14.04
CA THR A 141 -15.26 15.59 13.56
C THR A 141 -16.73 15.47 13.98
N ARG A 142 -17.11 15.93 15.18
CA ARG A 142 -18.52 16.01 15.63
C ARG A 142 -19.35 16.96 14.79
N SER A 143 -18.78 18.11 14.41
CA SER A 143 -19.45 19.08 13.54
C SER A 143 -19.65 18.55 12.11
N ASN A 144 -18.84 17.58 11.68
CA ASN A 144 -18.88 16.94 10.36
C ASN A 144 -19.62 15.59 10.31
N ALA A 145 -20.31 15.18 11.39
CA ALA A 145 -20.82 13.81 11.51
C ALA A 145 -22.15 13.56 10.76
N VAL A 146 -22.08 12.98 9.55
CA VAL A 146 -22.85 11.78 9.17
C VAL A 146 -22.02 10.94 8.18
N ASP A 147 -21.98 9.62 8.40
CA ASP A 147 -21.14 8.56 7.81
C ASP A 147 -21.34 8.26 6.29
N ILE A 148 -21.65 9.27 5.49
CA ILE A 148 -21.64 9.24 4.01
C ILE A 148 -20.85 10.45 3.50
N THR A 149 -21.07 11.61 4.13
CA THR A 149 -20.40 12.87 3.79
C THR A 149 -18.90 12.77 3.98
N SER A 150 -18.42 12.10 5.04
CA SER A 150 -16.97 11.92 5.29
C SER A 150 -16.29 11.09 4.20
N ARG A 151 -16.88 9.95 3.78
CA ARG A 151 -16.34 9.15 2.67
C ARG A 151 -16.35 9.91 1.35
N GLN A 152 -17.41 10.68 1.08
CA GLN A 152 -17.49 11.53 -0.12
C GLN A 152 -16.45 12.65 -0.11
N LEU A 153 -16.22 13.30 1.03
CA LEU A 153 -15.20 14.33 1.20
C LEU A 153 -13.79 13.75 1.03
N HIS A 154 -13.53 12.57 1.58
CA HIS A 154 -12.24 11.89 1.43
C HIS A 154 -12.00 11.43 -0.01
N ALA A 155 -12.97 10.76 -0.64
CA ALA A 155 -12.89 10.36 -2.05
C ALA A 155 -12.67 11.58 -2.96
N ARG A 156 -13.29 12.72 -2.64
CA ARG A 156 -13.06 13.97 -3.34
C ARG A 156 -11.65 14.52 -3.13
N ALA A 157 -11.14 14.54 -1.91
CA ALA A 157 -9.78 15.00 -1.62
C ALA A 157 -8.74 14.15 -2.36
N VAL A 158 -8.97 12.83 -2.45
CA VAL A 158 -8.17 11.92 -3.29
C VAL A 158 -8.29 12.28 -4.77
N ALA A 159 -9.50 12.52 -5.27
CA ALA A 159 -9.74 12.83 -6.69
C ALA A 159 -9.19 14.21 -7.13
N GLN A 160 -9.07 15.15 -6.20
CA GLN A 160 -8.50 16.49 -6.41
C GLN A 160 -6.98 16.53 -6.22
N SER A 161 -6.39 15.50 -5.61
CA SER A 161 -4.95 15.44 -5.40
C SER A 161 -4.20 14.90 -6.63
N ASP A 162 -3.07 15.54 -6.94
CA ASP A 162 -2.14 15.07 -7.97
C ASP A 162 -1.22 13.92 -7.50
N ASP A 163 -1.04 13.70 -6.19
CA ASP A 163 -0.18 12.63 -5.65
C ASP A 163 -0.75 11.93 -4.39
N PRO A 164 -1.99 11.41 -4.43
CA PRO A 164 -2.70 10.94 -3.23
C PRO A 164 -1.95 9.90 -2.40
N TYR A 165 -1.08 9.11 -3.03
CA TYR A 165 -0.31 8.03 -2.39
C TYR A 165 1.17 8.36 -2.16
N ALA A 166 1.55 9.63 -2.32
CA ALA A 166 2.92 10.12 -2.16
C ALA A 166 3.95 9.28 -2.94
N LEU A 167 3.66 9.02 -4.22
CA LEU A 167 4.50 8.26 -5.15
C LEU A 167 5.70 9.10 -5.64
N SER A 168 5.68 10.42 -5.44
CA SER A 168 6.86 11.25 -5.63
C SER A 168 7.93 10.99 -4.57
N LEU A 169 9.20 11.13 -4.97
CA LEU A 169 10.35 11.04 -4.06
C LEU A 169 10.62 12.38 -3.34
N LYS A 170 9.73 13.37 -3.50
CA LYS A 170 9.87 14.68 -2.89
C LYS A 170 9.78 14.56 -1.37
N ASN A 171 10.79 15.09 -0.69
CA ASN A 171 10.86 15.07 0.76
C ASN A 171 11.30 16.43 1.32
N SER A 172 10.91 16.71 2.56
CA SER A 172 11.35 17.87 3.35
C SER A 172 12.86 17.88 3.62
N VAL A 173 13.51 16.71 3.57
CA VAL A 173 14.98 16.58 3.70
C VAL A 173 15.60 16.49 2.30
N PRO A 174 16.41 17.49 1.90
CA PRO A 174 17.16 17.44 0.64
C PRO A 174 18.19 16.31 0.68
N GLY A 175 18.35 15.59 -0.42
CA GLY A 175 19.37 14.55 -0.55
C GLY A 175 19.13 13.65 -1.75
N LYS A 176 19.89 12.57 -1.80
CA LYS A 176 19.81 11.55 -2.85
C LYS A 176 19.51 10.17 -2.29
N ILE A 177 18.74 9.39 -3.02
CA ILE A 177 18.46 7.99 -2.69
C ILE A 177 19.12 7.12 -3.75
N LEU A 178 19.93 6.17 -3.29
CA LEU A 178 20.53 5.18 -4.16
C LEU A 178 19.69 3.90 -4.15
N ALA A 179 19.27 3.43 -5.31
CA ALA A 179 18.56 2.19 -5.51
C ALA A 179 19.47 1.18 -6.20
N LEU A 180 19.56 -0.05 -5.68
CA LEU A 180 20.45 -1.09 -6.18
C LEU A 180 19.69 -2.40 -6.41
N ASN A 181 19.81 -2.94 -7.63
CA ASN A 181 19.33 -4.25 -8.01
C ASN A 181 20.51 -5.07 -8.53
N VAL A 182 21.10 -5.86 -7.63
CA VAL A 182 22.30 -6.65 -7.90
C VAL A 182 21.89 -8.06 -8.34
N GLY A 183 22.02 -8.32 -9.65
CA GLY A 183 21.84 -9.65 -10.24
C GLY A 183 23.17 -10.35 -10.54
N LEU A 184 23.06 -11.59 -11.03
CA LEU A 184 24.19 -12.44 -11.41
C LEU A 184 25.11 -11.76 -12.44
N SER A 185 24.51 -11.38 -13.58
CA SER A 185 25.22 -10.83 -14.74
C SER A 185 25.07 -9.32 -14.87
N GLN A 186 24.04 -8.72 -14.28
CA GLN A 186 23.76 -7.30 -14.42
C GLN A 186 23.49 -6.66 -13.05
N ILE A 187 23.97 -5.42 -12.90
CA ILE A 187 23.66 -4.57 -11.75
C ILE A 187 22.93 -3.35 -12.30
N HIS A 188 21.70 -3.16 -11.86
CA HIS A 188 20.94 -1.95 -12.18
C HIS A 188 21.00 -1.02 -10.97
N PHE A 189 21.17 0.27 -11.23
CA PHE A 189 21.19 1.29 -10.19
C PHE A 189 20.46 2.55 -10.61
N GLY A 190 19.88 3.23 -9.63
CA GLY A 190 19.26 4.54 -9.80
C GLY A 190 19.70 5.49 -8.69
N ILE A 191 19.98 6.75 -9.03
CA ILE A 191 20.29 7.82 -8.10
C ILE A 191 19.19 8.87 -8.26
N TYR A 192 18.40 9.06 -7.22
CA TYR A 192 17.22 9.91 -7.25
C TYR A 192 17.38 11.12 -6.36
N ASP A 193 17.14 12.30 -6.91
CA ASP A 193 17.19 13.56 -6.17
C ASP A 193 15.83 13.86 -5.53
N THR A 194 15.79 14.13 -4.23
CA THR A 194 14.53 14.39 -3.51
C THR A 194 13.95 15.78 -3.76
N GLN A 195 14.64 16.64 -4.52
CA GLN A 195 14.16 17.99 -4.86
C GLN A 195 13.96 18.19 -6.35
N ASP A 196 14.85 17.63 -7.18
CA ASP A 196 14.91 17.90 -8.62
C ASP A 196 15.08 16.62 -9.44
N GLU A 197 13.97 16.04 -9.88
CA GLU A 197 13.92 14.81 -10.69
C GLU A 197 14.72 14.93 -12.01
N THR A 198 15.02 16.14 -12.49
CA THR A 198 15.85 16.33 -13.71
C THR A 198 17.33 15.97 -13.51
N ARG A 199 17.73 15.71 -12.26
CA ARG A 199 19.06 15.25 -11.85
C ARG A 199 19.11 13.75 -11.59
N ASP A 200 18.05 13.03 -11.86
CA ASP A 200 18.02 11.58 -11.71
C ASP A 200 19.00 10.93 -12.70
N VAL A 201 19.64 9.86 -12.23
CA VAL A 201 20.59 9.06 -13.02
C VAL A 201 20.20 7.60 -12.92
N HIS A 202 20.17 6.93 -14.06
CA HIS A 202 19.95 5.49 -14.16
C HIS A 202 21.17 4.84 -14.79
N GLY A 203 21.48 3.62 -14.38
CA GLY A 203 22.54 2.89 -15.06
C GLY A 203 22.49 1.39 -14.87
N ILE A 204 23.17 0.73 -15.81
CA ILE A 204 23.29 -0.71 -15.90
C ILE A 204 24.77 -1.04 -16.08
N VAL A 205 25.28 -1.90 -15.20
CA VAL A 205 26.57 -2.58 -15.37
C VAL A 205 26.30 -3.99 -15.84
N ASP A 206 26.58 -4.26 -17.11
CA ASP A 206 26.49 -5.58 -17.72
C ASP A 206 27.84 -6.30 -17.67
N ARG A 207 27.86 -7.46 -17.03
CA ARG A 207 29.00 -8.36 -16.85
C ARG A 207 28.70 -9.76 -17.38
N ALA A 208 27.71 -9.91 -18.26
CA ALA A 208 27.39 -11.20 -18.88
C ALA A 208 28.56 -11.75 -19.72
N ASP A 209 29.37 -10.85 -20.29
CA ASP A 209 30.58 -11.18 -21.02
C ASP A 209 31.77 -11.31 -20.06
N SER A 210 32.44 -12.46 -20.08
CA SER A 210 33.59 -12.73 -19.20
C SER A 210 34.84 -11.92 -19.57
N THR A 211 34.84 -11.25 -20.73
CA THR A 211 36.00 -10.51 -21.25
C THR A 211 35.86 -8.99 -21.16
N ARG A 212 34.64 -8.48 -20.89
CA ARG A 212 34.37 -7.05 -20.75
C ARG A 212 33.20 -6.78 -19.80
N ALA A 213 33.25 -5.66 -19.11
CA ALA A 213 32.10 -5.08 -18.43
C ALA A 213 31.63 -3.85 -19.22
N ARG A 214 30.33 -3.76 -19.49
CA ARG A 214 29.71 -2.62 -20.16
C ARG A 214 28.91 -1.80 -19.16
N ILE A 215 29.20 -0.51 -19.08
CA ILE A 215 28.47 0.44 -18.25
C ILE A 215 27.64 1.33 -19.16
N THR A 216 26.34 1.32 -18.96
CA THR A 216 25.39 2.22 -19.63
C THR A 216 24.80 3.14 -18.57
N ILE A 217 24.85 4.45 -18.79
CA ILE A 217 24.29 5.45 -17.89
C ILE A 217 23.37 6.36 -18.69
N ASP A 218 22.14 6.53 -18.23
CA ASP A 218 21.20 7.56 -18.68
C ASP A 218 21.12 8.65 -17.61
N ALA A 219 21.49 9.88 -17.99
CA ALA A 219 21.41 11.05 -17.14
C ALA A 219 20.71 12.18 -17.90
N GLY A 220 19.50 12.55 -17.45
CA GLY A 220 18.68 13.58 -18.11
C GLY A 220 18.35 13.29 -19.59
N GLY A 221 18.20 12.01 -19.96
CA GLY A 221 17.91 11.56 -21.32
C GLY A 221 19.14 11.39 -22.21
N ALA A 222 20.34 11.70 -21.70
CA ALA A 222 21.59 11.46 -22.40
C ALA A 222 22.17 10.09 -22.00
N VAL A 223 22.21 9.16 -22.96
CA VAL A 223 22.75 7.82 -22.74
C VAL A 223 24.23 7.75 -23.12
N THR A 224 25.07 7.42 -22.13
CA THR A 224 26.49 7.12 -22.32
C THR A 224 26.73 5.62 -22.19
N ARG A 225 27.65 5.07 -23.00
CA ARG A 225 28.02 3.65 -22.98
C ARG A 225 29.53 3.52 -22.98
N ARG A 226 30.08 2.71 -22.09
CA ARG A 226 31.52 2.45 -21.98
C ARG A 226 31.81 0.99 -21.72
N ASP A 227 32.77 0.45 -22.47
CA ASP A 227 33.31 -0.87 -22.23
C ASP A 227 34.61 -0.72 -21.41
N ARG A 228 34.80 -1.59 -20.42
CA ARG A 228 36.03 -1.70 -19.62
C ARG A 228 36.40 -3.16 -19.37
N ALA A 229 37.62 -3.38 -18.86
CA ALA A 229 38.01 -4.70 -18.37
C ALA A 229 37.07 -5.15 -17.22
N PRO A 230 36.77 -6.45 -17.11
CA PRO A 230 36.02 -6.99 -15.98
C PRO A 230 36.66 -6.59 -14.64
N PHE A 231 35.83 -6.35 -13.64
CA PHE A 231 36.24 -5.94 -12.30
C PHE A 231 35.52 -6.76 -11.23
N ALA A 232 36.14 -6.88 -10.06
CA ALA A 232 35.52 -7.58 -8.94
C ALA A 232 34.35 -6.77 -8.39
N PHE A 233 33.33 -7.42 -7.83
CA PHE A 233 32.18 -6.69 -7.30
C PHE A 233 32.55 -5.67 -6.21
N ALA A 234 33.60 -5.95 -5.42
CA ALA A 234 34.15 -5.02 -4.43
C ALA A 234 34.58 -3.66 -5.01
N ASP A 235 34.89 -3.60 -6.31
CA ASP A 235 35.30 -2.36 -6.98
C ASP A 235 34.09 -1.58 -7.55
N PHE A 236 32.86 -2.11 -7.43
CA PHE A 236 31.66 -1.54 -8.09
C PHE A 236 31.45 -0.05 -7.79
N PHE A 237 31.53 0.37 -6.52
CA PHE A 237 31.30 1.76 -6.16
C PHE A 237 32.41 2.69 -6.66
N GLN A 238 33.67 2.24 -6.64
CA GLN A 238 34.77 2.98 -7.26
C GLN A 238 34.48 3.20 -8.75
N VAL A 239 34.11 2.12 -9.45
CA VAL A 239 33.76 2.15 -10.88
C VAL A 239 32.56 3.06 -11.16
N LEU A 240 31.55 3.05 -10.28
CA LEU A 240 30.40 3.93 -10.36
C LEU A 240 30.82 5.39 -10.25
N PHE A 241 31.58 5.77 -9.22
CA PHE A 241 32.05 7.15 -9.03
C PHE A 241 32.95 7.62 -10.19
N GLU A 242 33.87 6.79 -10.67
CA GLU A 242 34.67 7.06 -11.87
C GLU A 242 33.77 7.34 -13.09
N SER A 243 32.71 6.55 -13.26
CA SER A 243 31.77 6.70 -14.37
C SER A 243 30.92 7.96 -14.25
N MET A 244 30.56 8.36 -13.03
CA MET A 244 29.81 9.60 -12.76
C MET A 244 30.64 10.85 -13.05
N GLN A 245 31.94 10.88 -12.75
CA GLN A 245 32.84 12.02 -13.02
C GLN A 245 32.92 12.46 -14.50
N LEU A 246 32.34 11.66 -15.38
CA LEU A 246 32.35 11.87 -16.82
C LEU A 246 31.02 12.46 -17.33
N LEU A 247 30.05 12.62 -16.44
CA LEU A 247 28.79 13.31 -16.69
C LEU A 247 28.95 14.82 -16.43
N ASP A 248 27.92 15.57 -16.77
CA ASP A 248 27.81 16.99 -16.37
C ASP A 248 27.80 17.12 -14.84
N ASP A 249 28.42 18.19 -14.33
CA ASP A 249 28.59 18.45 -12.89
C ASP A 249 27.26 18.38 -12.11
N ARG A 250 26.13 18.69 -12.75
CA ARG A 250 24.80 18.64 -12.12
C ARG A 250 24.34 17.24 -11.69
N PHE A 251 24.91 16.19 -12.27
CA PHE A 251 24.58 14.79 -11.98
C PHE A 251 25.55 14.14 -10.99
N LEU A 252 26.65 14.83 -10.66
CA LEU A 252 27.61 14.33 -9.69
C LEU A 252 27.00 14.29 -8.29
N PHE A 253 27.43 13.30 -7.51
CA PHE A 253 27.12 13.21 -6.10
C PHE A 253 28.28 12.59 -5.34
N THR A 254 28.30 12.85 -4.05
CA THR A 254 29.23 12.29 -3.07
C THR A 254 28.47 11.38 -2.11
N PRO A 255 29.16 10.48 -1.37
CA PRO A 255 28.52 9.69 -0.34
C PRO A 255 27.74 10.49 0.71
N PHE A 256 28.13 11.74 0.96
CA PHE A 256 27.45 12.64 1.92
C PHE A 256 26.10 13.16 1.42
N ASP A 257 25.85 13.11 0.10
CA ASP A 257 24.56 13.50 -0.48
C ASP A 257 23.52 12.39 -0.32
N VAL A 258 23.94 11.16 -0.03
CA VAL A 258 23.05 9.99 0.03
C VAL A 258 22.40 9.89 1.41
N ILE A 259 21.07 9.96 1.43
CA ILE A 259 20.28 9.91 2.67
C ILE A 259 19.69 8.52 2.94
N ALA A 260 19.66 7.65 1.92
CA ALA A 260 19.12 6.29 2.00
C ALA A 260 19.62 5.40 0.86
N ILE A 261 19.74 4.10 1.12
CA ILE A 261 20.03 3.10 0.07
C ILE A 261 19.00 1.97 0.09
N GLY A 262 18.25 1.83 -1.00
CA GLY A 262 17.33 0.71 -1.23
C GLY A 262 18.01 -0.44 -1.96
N HIS A 263 17.86 -1.66 -1.44
CA HIS A 263 18.39 -2.90 -2.01
C HIS A 263 17.24 -3.82 -2.39
N ARG A 264 17.14 -4.19 -3.66
CA ARG A 264 16.19 -5.23 -4.06
C ARG A 264 16.67 -6.58 -3.54
N VAL A 265 15.79 -7.29 -2.85
CA VAL A 265 16.00 -8.66 -2.38
C VAL A 265 14.91 -9.55 -2.97
N VAL A 266 15.30 -10.61 -3.67
CA VAL A 266 14.33 -11.43 -4.41
C VAL A 266 13.38 -12.18 -3.48
N HIS A 267 13.86 -12.71 -2.35
CA HIS A 267 13.03 -13.55 -1.49
C HIS A 267 13.09 -13.16 -0.01
N GLY A 268 11.95 -12.71 0.53
CA GLY A 268 11.74 -12.39 1.95
C GLY A 268 11.05 -13.49 2.77
N GLY A 269 10.65 -14.59 2.12
CA GLY A 269 9.97 -15.70 2.78
C GLY A 269 8.67 -15.28 3.45
N ALA A 270 8.25 -16.03 4.48
CA ALA A 270 7.10 -15.67 5.30
C ALA A 270 7.45 -14.64 6.41
N LYS A 271 8.73 -14.25 6.53
CA LYS A 271 9.22 -13.39 7.61
C LYS A 271 9.00 -11.91 7.28
N PHE A 272 9.29 -11.52 6.05
CA PHE A 272 9.24 -10.12 5.61
C PHE A 272 7.97 -9.85 4.78
N SER A 273 7.02 -9.12 5.38
CA SER A 273 5.79 -8.62 4.73
C SER A 273 5.88 -7.18 4.26
N SER A 274 7.01 -6.53 4.50
CA SER A 274 7.31 -5.14 4.15
C SER A 274 8.82 -5.00 3.92
N ALA A 275 9.23 -3.87 3.34
CA ALA A 275 10.63 -3.46 3.31
C ALA A 275 11.17 -3.28 4.74
N ALA A 276 12.43 -3.67 4.98
CA ALA A 276 13.05 -3.66 6.29
C ALA A 276 14.37 -2.87 6.28
N VAL A 277 14.58 -2.03 7.31
CA VAL A 277 15.90 -1.41 7.53
C VAL A 277 16.90 -2.52 7.87
N ILE A 278 18.01 -2.54 7.16
CA ILE A 278 19.01 -3.60 7.22
C ILE A 278 19.76 -3.49 8.56
N THR A 279 19.73 -4.60 9.29
CA THR A 279 20.51 -4.85 10.51
C THR A 279 21.26 -6.16 10.37
N GLY A 280 22.15 -6.48 11.32
CA GLY A 280 22.82 -7.79 11.35
C GLY A 280 21.84 -8.97 11.34
N GLN A 281 20.69 -8.84 12.01
CA GLN A 281 19.65 -9.88 12.02
C GLN A 281 18.97 -10.01 10.65
N VAL A 282 18.64 -8.89 10.00
CA VAL A 282 18.03 -8.90 8.65
C VAL A 282 18.97 -9.57 7.64
N ILE A 283 20.28 -9.32 7.72
CA ILE A 283 21.27 -9.98 6.86
C ILE A 283 21.26 -11.50 7.08
N ALA A 284 21.29 -11.95 8.33
CA ALA A 284 21.25 -13.39 8.66
C ALA A 284 19.95 -14.05 8.18
N ASP A 285 18.82 -13.34 8.26
CA ASP A 285 17.53 -13.83 7.79
C ASP A 285 17.49 -13.97 6.26
N ILE A 286 18.02 -12.99 5.51
CA ILE A 286 18.12 -13.06 4.05
C ILE A 286 19.02 -14.24 3.62
N GLU A 287 20.10 -14.49 4.38
CA GLU A 287 21.03 -15.59 4.14
C GLU A 287 20.35 -16.95 4.33
N ALA A 288 19.57 -17.12 5.40
CA ALA A 288 18.79 -18.34 5.64
C ALA A 288 17.74 -18.58 4.52
N LEU A 289 17.18 -17.52 3.95
CA LEU A 289 16.19 -17.59 2.87
C LEU A 289 16.79 -17.94 1.50
N ALA A 290 18.12 -18.01 1.38
CA ALA A 290 18.78 -18.42 0.13
C ALA A 290 18.38 -19.83 -0.33
N ILE A 291 17.84 -20.68 0.55
CA ILE A 291 17.28 -21.98 0.17
C ILE A 291 16.14 -21.87 -0.86
N PHE A 292 15.34 -20.80 -0.81
CA PHE A 292 14.24 -20.57 -1.75
C PHE A 292 14.66 -19.80 -3.01
N ALA A 293 15.74 -19.02 -2.92
CA ALA A 293 16.27 -18.22 -4.04
C ALA A 293 17.80 -18.30 -4.15
N PRO A 294 18.38 -19.49 -4.40
CA PRO A 294 19.83 -19.73 -4.29
C PRO A 294 20.65 -18.96 -5.34
N LEU A 295 20.04 -18.61 -6.46
CA LEU A 295 20.67 -17.85 -7.55
C LEU A 295 20.55 -16.32 -7.38
N HIS A 296 19.83 -15.84 -6.35
CA HIS A 296 19.51 -14.41 -6.22
C HIS A 296 19.92 -13.84 -4.86
N ASN A 297 19.37 -14.36 -3.75
CA ASN A 297 19.61 -13.81 -2.41
C ASN A 297 21.10 -13.69 -2.05
N PRO A 298 21.98 -14.66 -2.40
CA PRO A 298 23.42 -14.51 -2.15
C PRO A 298 24.05 -13.29 -2.84
N HIS A 299 23.67 -12.99 -4.08
CA HIS A 299 24.16 -11.82 -4.81
C HIS A 299 23.53 -10.52 -4.29
N ASN A 300 22.27 -10.55 -3.86
CA ASN A 300 21.66 -9.41 -3.19
C ASN A 300 22.43 -9.06 -1.90
N LEU A 301 22.83 -10.07 -1.11
CA LEU A 301 23.64 -9.89 0.09
C LEU A 301 25.06 -9.39 -0.19
N GLU A 302 25.71 -9.86 -1.24
CA GLU A 302 26.99 -9.34 -1.72
C GLU A 302 26.87 -7.82 -1.99
N GLY A 303 25.81 -7.43 -2.71
CA GLY A 303 25.43 -6.04 -2.95
C GLY A 303 25.29 -5.19 -1.69
N ILE A 304 24.49 -5.69 -0.75
CA ILE A 304 24.26 -5.03 0.54
C ILE A 304 25.58 -4.82 1.29
N ARG A 305 26.41 -5.87 1.38
CA ARG A 305 27.67 -5.83 2.14
C ARG A 305 28.67 -4.84 1.56
N GLU A 306 28.83 -4.77 0.23
CA GLU A 306 29.73 -3.78 -0.38
C GLU A 306 29.19 -2.35 -0.28
N ALA A 307 27.88 -2.16 -0.39
CA ALA A 307 27.27 -0.85 -0.22
C ALA A 307 27.47 -0.33 1.21
N MET A 308 27.31 -1.18 2.22
CA MET A 308 27.53 -0.80 3.63
C MET A 308 28.98 -0.41 3.92
N LYS A 309 29.96 -0.93 3.18
CA LYS A 309 31.36 -0.47 3.28
C LYS A 309 31.56 0.92 2.68
N SER A 310 30.85 1.21 1.59
CA SER A 310 30.97 2.47 0.85
C SER A 310 30.15 3.60 1.47
N PHE A 311 29.07 3.27 2.20
CA PHE A 311 28.14 4.21 2.83
C PHE A 311 27.82 3.80 4.28
N PRO A 312 28.83 3.76 5.18
CA PRO A 312 28.67 3.19 6.52
C PRO A 312 27.67 3.93 7.43
N ASP A 313 27.46 5.23 7.20
CA ASP A 313 26.59 6.09 8.02
C ASP A 313 25.19 6.29 7.43
N VAL A 314 24.90 5.68 6.28
CA VAL A 314 23.63 5.84 5.56
C VAL A 314 22.70 4.68 5.93
N PRO A 315 21.39 4.91 6.15
CA PRO A 315 20.45 3.81 6.37
C PRO A 315 20.26 2.97 5.09
N HIS A 316 20.48 1.66 5.23
CA HIS A 316 20.23 0.66 4.20
C HIS A 316 18.86 -0.01 4.40
N VAL A 317 18.12 -0.25 3.32
CA VAL A 317 16.81 -0.91 3.35
C VAL A 317 16.78 -2.08 2.37
N ALA A 318 16.33 -3.24 2.83
CA ALA A 318 16.00 -4.39 1.99
C ALA A 318 14.53 -4.31 1.57
N VAL A 319 14.27 -4.33 0.27
CA VAL A 319 12.91 -4.33 -0.30
C VAL A 319 12.69 -5.65 -1.00
N PHE A 320 11.68 -6.40 -0.53
CA PHE A 320 11.49 -7.79 -0.91
C PHE A 320 10.42 -7.95 -1.99
N ASP A 321 10.74 -8.62 -3.10
CA ASP A 321 9.75 -8.89 -4.17
C ASP A 321 8.54 -9.71 -3.67
N THR A 322 8.73 -10.50 -2.62
CA THR A 322 7.70 -11.37 -2.03
C THR A 322 6.81 -10.67 -0.98
N ALA A 323 7.14 -9.43 -0.57
CA ALA A 323 6.50 -8.77 0.56
C ALA A 323 5.02 -8.45 0.30
N PHE A 324 4.72 -7.83 -0.85
CA PHE A 324 3.35 -7.43 -1.20
C PHE A 324 2.37 -8.61 -1.25
N HIS A 325 2.86 -9.80 -1.56
CA HIS A 325 2.07 -11.03 -1.65
C HIS A 325 1.90 -11.76 -0.31
N GLN A 326 2.41 -11.23 0.81
CA GLN A 326 2.15 -11.84 2.12
C GLN A 326 0.67 -11.76 2.54
N SER A 327 -0.13 -10.91 1.88
CA SER A 327 -1.58 -10.85 2.07
C SER A 327 -2.37 -11.99 1.40
N LEU A 328 -1.70 -12.87 0.64
CA LEU A 328 -2.36 -14.01 -0.01
C LEU A 328 -3.13 -14.85 1.02
N PRO A 329 -4.41 -15.17 0.77
CA PRO A 329 -5.17 -16.04 1.65
C PRO A 329 -4.62 -17.48 1.60
N THR A 330 -4.84 -18.24 2.67
CA THR A 330 -4.31 -19.61 2.80
C THR A 330 -4.68 -20.55 1.66
N TYR A 331 -5.89 -20.44 1.12
CA TYR A 331 -6.32 -21.25 -0.01
C TYR A 331 -5.64 -20.87 -1.34
N ALA A 332 -5.08 -19.67 -1.48
CA ALA A 332 -4.40 -19.21 -2.69
C ALA A 332 -2.90 -19.57 -2.68
N TYR A 333 -2.27 -19.61 -1.50
CA TYR A 333 -0.84 -19.91 -1.42
C TYR A 333 -0.48 -21.37 -1.23
N LEU A 334 -1.42 -22.23 -0.83
CA LEU A 334 -1.15 -23.65 -0.66
C LEU A 334 -1.13 -24.36 -2.02
N TYR A 335 -0.14 -25.22 -2.20
CA TYR A 335 -0.18 -26.22 -3.28
C TYR A 335 -1.00 -27.43 -2.86
N GLY A 336 -1.52 -28.18 -3.83
CA GLY A 336 -2.15 -29.49 -3.64
C GLY A 336 -1.15 -30.58 -3.26
N LEU A 337 -0.30 -30.33 -2.27
CA LEU A 337 0.72 -31.22 -1.72
C LEU A 337 0.37 -31.62 -0.29
N PRO A 338 0.98 -32.68 0.27
CA PRO A 338 0.85 -32.98 1.69
C PRO A 338 1.17 -31.76 2.56
N TYR A 339 0.26 -31.43 3.48
CA TYR A 339 0.30 -30.19 4.27
C TYR A 339 1.58 -30.05 5.13
N ASP A 340 2.21 -31.17 5.45
CA ASP A 340 3.48 -31.22 6.19
C ASP A 340 4.62 -30.48 5.48
N TYR A 341 4.66 -30.47 4.14
CA TYR A 341 5.68 -29.74 3.39
C TYR A 341 5.54 -28.23 3.59
N TYR A 342 4.32 -27.71 3.67
CA TYR A 342 4.11 -26.31 4.03
C TYR A 342 4.52 -26.05 5.49
N LYS A 343 4.06 -26.88 6.44
CA LYS A 343 4.34 -26.65 7.88
C LYS A 343 5.81 -26.75 8.25
N LYS A 344 6.55 -27.70 7.66
CA LYS A 344 7.94 -28.00 8.03
C LYS A 344 8.94 -27.26 7.16
N GLU A 345 8.69 -27.20 5.85
CA GLU A 345 9.65 -26.71 4.85
C GLU A 345 9.24 -25.34 4.26
N GLY A 346 8.07 -24.80 4.62
CA GLY A 346 7.59 -23.52 4.09
C GLY A 346 7.28 -23.55 2.59
N ILE A 347 6.99 -24.72 2.02
CA ILE A 347 6.64 -24.86 0.59
C ILE A 347 5.25 -24.27 0.35
N ARG A 348 5.21 -23.13 -0.33
CA ARG A 348 4.00 -22.36 -0.67
C ARG A 348 4.24 -21.43 -1.86
N ARG A 349 3.17 -20.81 -2.36
CA ARG A 349 3.26 -19.63 -3.22
C ARG A 349 3.77 -18.44 -2.39
N TYR A 350 4.82 -17.80 -2.89
CA TYR A 350 5.33 -16.53 -2.36
C TYR A 350 4.98 -15.38 -3.30
N GLY A 351 5.08 -15.58 -4.62
CA GLY A 351 4.90 -14.50 -5.60
C GLY A 351 6.10 -13.55 -5.66
N PHE A 352 6.29 -12.88 -6.80
CA PHE A 352 7.38 -11.92 -7.03
C PHE A 352 6.86 -10.73 -7.85
N HIS A 353 7.72 -9.75 -8.08
CA HIS A 353 7.34 -8.42 -8.60
C HIS A 353 6.35 -7.69 -7.69
N GLY A 354 6.34 -8.00 -6.39
CA GLY A 354 5.42 -7.40 -5.43
C GLY A 354 5.51 -5.88 -5.38
N THR A 355 6.72 -5.33 -5.45
CA THR A 355 6.95 -3.87 -5.50
C THR A 355 6.33 -3.23 -6.75
N SER A 356 6.48 -3.85 -7.93
CA SER A 356 5.88 -3.35 -9.17
C SER A 356 4.36 -3.46 -9.15
N HIS A 357 3.80 -4.60 -8.70
CA HIS A 357 2.35 -4.77 -8.55
C HIS A 357 1.74 -3.78 -7.56
N ARG A 358 2.41 -3.52 -6.43
CA ARG A 358 2.00 -2.51 -5.44
C ARG A 358 2.02 -1.10 -6.02
N TYR A 359 3.08 -0.75 -6.76
CA TYR A 359 3.14 0.56 -7.40
C TYR A 359 2.03 0.75 -8.42
N VAL A 360 1.83 -0.24 -9.29
CA VAL A 360 0.81 -0.17 -10.34
C VAL A 360 -0.58 -0.07 -9.75
N SER A 361 -0.88 -0.72 -8.62
CA SER A 361 -2.19 -0.56 -7.98
C SER A 361 -2.40 0.84 -7.43
N LEU A 362 -1.40 1.43 -6.75
CA LEU A 362 -1.46 2.82 -6.27
C LEU A 362 -1.57 3.81 -7.44
N LYS A 363 -0.79 3.59 -8.50
CA LYS A 363 -0.80 4.44 -9.70
C LYS A 363 -2.11 4.32 -10.46
N ALA A 364 -2.67 3.12 -10.58
CA ALA A 364 -3.99 2.90 -11.14
C ALA A 364 -5.07 3.65 -10.35
N ALA A 365 -5.06 3.55 -9.01
CA ALA A 365 -5.98 4.26 -8.14
C ALA A 365 -5.90 5.79 -8.31
N GLN A 366 -4.67 6.33 -8.40
CA GLN A 366 -4.44 7.75 -8.71
C GLN A 366 -5.02 8.15 -10.08
N ILE A 367 -4.81 7.33 -11.12
CA ILE A 367 -5.27 7.64 -12.49
C ILE A 367 -6.79 7.62 -12.58
N VAL A 368 -7.44 6.60 -12.00
CA VAL A 368 -8.91 6.49 -12.01
C VAL A 368 -9.58 7.38 -10.96
N LYS A 369 -8.79 8.07 -10.13
CA LYS A 369 -9.24 9.00 -9.07
C LYS A 369 -10.23 8.36 -8.09
N ARG A 370 -10.00 7.09 -7.75
CA ARG A 370 -10.76 6.33 -6.74
C ARG A 370 -9.81 5.82 -5.66
N PRO A 371 -10.24 5.73 -4.39
CA PRO A 371 -9.46 5.11 -3.35
C PRO A 371 -9.06 3.68 -3.71
N LEU A 372 -7.80 3.30 -3.47
CA LEU A 372 -7.31 1.92 -3.71
C LEU A 372 -8.15 0.86 -2.97
N GLY A 373 -8.66 1.20 -1.80
CA GLY A 373 -9.54 0.32 -1.02
C GLY A 373 -10.91 0.07 -1.64
N GLU A 374 -11.26 0.69 -2.77
CA GLU A 374 -12.52 0.48 -3.50
C GLU A 374 -12.32 -0.19 -4.87
N LEU A 375 -11.09 -0.64 -5.16
CA LEU A 375 -10.71 -1.12 -6.49
C LEU A 375 -10.34 -2.60 -6.50
N GLU A 376 -10.86 -3.30 -7.50
CA GLU A 376 -10.42 -4.62 -7.94
C GLU A 376 -9.50 -4.46 -9.16
N ILE A 377 -8.21 -4.77 -9.01
CA ILE A 377 -7.19 -4.49 -10.01
C ILE A 377 -6.48 -5.78 -10.43
N ILE A 378 -6.39 -6.02 -11.74
CA ILE A 378 -5.49 -7.02 -12.30
C ILE A 378 -4.25 -6.29 -12.83
N SER A 379 -3.11 -6.52 -12.19
CA SER A 379 -1.83 -5.97 -12.62
C SER A 379 -1.06 -7.03 -13.44
N CYS A 380 -0.67 -6.69 -14.66
CA CYS A 380 0.08 -7.51 -15.60
C CYS A 380 1.50 -6.93 -15.75
N HIS A 381 2.45 -7.43 -14.96
CA HIS A 381 3.86 -7.10 -15.12
C HIS A 381 4.47 -8.05 -16.15
N LEU A 382 4.74 -7.57 -17.35
CA LEU A 382 5.24 -8.36 -18.47
C LEU A 382 6.61 -7.82 -18.89
N GLY A 383 7.69 -8.54 -18.57
CA GLY A 383 9.06 -8.18 -18.92
C GLY A 383 9.94 -9.42 -19.05
N VAL A 384 11.23 -9.28 -18.71
CA VAL A 384 12.20 -10.40 -18.67
C VAL A 384 11.74 -11.53 -17.74
N GLY A 385 11.05 -11.17 -16.66
CA GLY A 385 10.12 -12.03 -15.93
C GLY A 385 8.70 -11.51 -16.13
N ALA A 386 7.71 -12.40 -16.12
CA ALA A 386 6.32 -12.00 -16.30
C ALA A 386 5.42 -12.59 -15.21
N SER A 387 4.63 -11.74 -14.56
CA SER A 387 3.63 -12.15 -13.57
C SER A 387 2.35 -11.34 -13.67
N LEU A 388 1.24 -11.97 -13.31
CA LEU A 388 -0.01 -11.28 -13.04
C LEU A 388 -0.28 -11.31 -11.54
N CYS A 389 -0.97 -10.28 -11.03
CA CYS A 389 -1.45 -10.22 -9.66
C CYS A 389 -2.91 -9.76 -9.63
N ALA A 390 -3.74 -10.46 -8.87
CA ALA A 390 -5.08 -10.06 -8.49
C ALA A 390 -5.00 -9.25 -7.20
N ILE A 391 -5.43 -7.99 -7.26
CA ILE A 391 -5.34 -7.04 -6.16
C ILE A 391 -6.76 -6.61 -5.79
N ASP A 392 -7.24 -7.12 -4.66
CA ASP A 392 -8.57 -6.86 -4.13
C ASP A 392 -8.47 -5.82 -3.00
N HIS A 393 -9.01 -4.62 -3.21
CA HIS A 393 -9.07 -3.55 -2.21
C HIS A 393 -7.67 -3.23 -1.63
N GLY A 394 -6.67 -3.16 -2.51
CA GLY A 394 -5.27 -2.88 -2.16
C GLY A 394 -4.44 -4.06 -1.66
N ARG A 395 -5.02 -5.27 -1.57
CA ARG A 395 -4.32 -6.48 -1.10
C ARG A 395 -4.09 -7.46 -2.23
N SER A 396 -2.89 -8.02 -2.33
CA SER A 396 -2.64 -9.15 -3.22
C SER A 396 -3.42 -10.38 -2.75
N VAL A 397 -4.39 -10.84 -3.52
CA VAL A 397 -5.20 -12.04 -3.22
C VAL A 397 -4.84 -13.25 -4.10
N ASP A 398 -4.19 -13.03 -5.24
CA ASP A 398 -3.57 -14.08 -6.04
C ASP A 398 -2.39 -13.52 -6.87
N THR A 399 -1.44 -14.38 -7.27
CA THR A 399 -0.30 -14.03 -8.12
C THR A 399 0.22 -15.24 -8.89
N SER A 400 0.63 -15.03 -10.15
CA SER A 400 0.87 -16.16 -11.06
C SER A 400 2.16 -16.90 -10.73
N MET A 401 3.16 -16.19 -10.19
CA MET A 401 4.41 -16.81 -9.76
C MET A 401 4.24 -17.54 -8.43
N GLY A 402 5.00 -18.63 -8.29
CA GLY A 402 4.83 -19.64 -7.26
C GLY A 402 5.79 -19.46 -6.07
N MET A 403 6.41 -20.58 -5.69
CA MET A 403 7.51 -20.62 -4.73
C MET A 403 8.77 -20.00 -5.34
N THR A 404 8.89 -20.08 -6.66
CA THR A 404 9.98 -19.52 -7.45
C THR A 404 9.42 -18.65 -8.58
N PRO A 405 10.24 -17.79 -9.20
CA PRO A 405 9.81 -16.97 -10.33
C PRO A 405 9.54 -17.74 -11.63
N SER A 406 9.56 -19.08 -11.62
CA SER A 406 9.36 -19.92 -12.83
C SER A 406 7.91 -20.34 -13.06
N ASP A 407 7.07 -20.38 -12.02
CA ASP A 407 5.66 -20.79 -12.15
C ASP A 407 4.82 -19.67 -12.82
N GLY A 408 3.66 -20.05 -13.37
CA GLY A 408 2.66 -19.15 -13.92
C GLY A 408 2.72 -19.02 -15.43
N LEU A 409 3.18 -17.86 -15.92
CA LEU A 409 3.16 -17.52 -17.34
C LEU A 409 4.32 -18.16 -18.09
N ILE A 410 4.12 -18.42 -19.39
CA ILE A 410 5.26 -18.54 -20.31
C ILE A 410 6.02 -17.21 -20.23
N MET A 411 7.35 -17.25 -20.16
CA MET A 411 8.19 -16.03 -20.07
C MET A 411 9.19 -16.01 -21.24
N PRO A 412 10.00 -14.94 -21.40
CA PRO A 412 11.09 -14.89 -22.36
C PRO A 412 11.96 -16.16 -22.45
N SER A 413 12.44 -16.66 -21.31
CA SER A 413 13.28 -17.86 -21.24
C SER A 413 12.79 -18.93 -20.26
N ARG A 414 11.74 -18.64 -19.48
CA ARG A 414 11.19 -19.57 -18.48
C ARG A 414 9.97 -20.32 -19.00
N SER A 415 9.81 -21.57 -18.58
CA SER A 415 8.71 -22.43 -19.05
C SER A 415 7.33 -21.93 -18.65
N GLY A 416 7.20 -21.29 -17.49
CA GLY A 416 5.91 -21.13 -16.83
C GLY A 416 5.44 -22.42 -16.18
N SER A 417 4.15 -22.46 -15.83
CA SER A 417 3.52 -23.67 -15.28
C SER A 417 3.56 -24.82 -16.29
N ILE A 418 4.01 -25.97 -15.82
CA ILE A 418 4.09 -27.23 -16.56
C ILE A 418 3.55 -28.36 -15.70
N ASP A 419 3.10 -29.44 -16.33
CA ASP A 419 2.75 -30.66 -15.61
C ASP A 419 4.01 -31.24 -14.91
N PRO A 420 4.00 -31.45 -13.58
CA PRO A 420 5.11 -32.07 -12.88
C PRO A 420 5.55 -33.43 -13.46
N ALA A 421 4.64 -34.20 -14.07
CA ALA A 421 4.96 -35.47 -14.69
C ALA A 421 5.89 -35.32 -15.92
N VAL A 422 5.88 -34.16 -16.59
CA VAL A 422 6.84 -33.86 -17.66
C VAL A 422 8.26 -33.83 -17.12
N MET A 423 8.47 -33.31 -15.90
CA MET A 423 9.79 -33.30 -15.29
C MET A 423 10.28 -34.71 -14.97
N ILE A 424 9.41 -35.57 -14.43
CA ILE A 424 9.74 -36.98 -14.19
C ILE A 424 10.08 -37.69 -15.52
N HIS A 425 9.30 -37.46 -16.57
CA HIS A 425 9.56 -38.02 -17.89
C HIS A 425 10.94 -37.60 -18.45
N LEU A 426 11.32 -36.34 -18.29
CA LEU A 426 12.65 -35.85 -18.71
C LEU A 426 13.79 -36.47 -17.90
N MET A 427 13.59 -36.67 -16.60
CA MET A 427 14.57 -37.36 -15.75
C MET A 427 14.75 -38.81 -16.20
N GLU A 428 13.66 -39.55 -16.39
CA GLU A 428 13.72 -40.98 -16.66
C GLU A 428 14.15 -41.31 -18.09
N HIS A 429 13.59 -40.63 -19.09
CA HIS A 429 13.85 -40.95 -20.50
C HIS A 429 15.06 -40.23 -21.08
N TYR A 430 15.32 -39.00 -20.65
CA TYR A 430 16.43 -38.19 -21.16
C TYR A 430 17.59 -38.10 -20.16
N GLN A 431 17.50 -38.79 -19.01
CA GLN A 431 18.54 -38.86 -17.99
C GLN A 431 19.00 -37.47 -17.53
N MET A 432 18.06 -36.50 -17.55
CA MET A 432 18.34 -35.14 -17.13
C MET A 432 18.44 -35.05 -15.61
N GLY A 433 19.61 -34.69 -15.10
CA GLY A 433 19.80 -34.39 -13.69
C GLY A 433 19.17 -33.05 -13.27
N PRO A 434 19.07 -32.79 -11.95
CA PRO A 434 18.43 -31.58 -11.42
C PRO A 434 18.97 -30.26 -12.00
N GLN A 435 20.28 -30.15 -12.21
CA GLN A 435 20.91 -28.94 -12.77
C GLN A 435 20.54 -28.71 -14.24
N ALA A 436 20.43 -29.79 -15.02
CA ALA A 436 20.00 -29.70 -16.43
C ALA A 436 18.54 -29.25 -16.52
N LEU A 437 17.67 -29.80 -15.66
CA LEU A 437 16.27 -29.37 -15.59
C LEU A 437 16.12 -27.93 -15.09
N LEU A 438 16.90 -27.52 -14.10
CA LEU A 438 16.90 -26.15 -13.61
C LEU A 438 17.26 -25.16 -14.72
N LYS A 439 18.31 -25.48 -15.50
CA LYS A 439 18.71 -24.70 -16.67
C LYS A 439 17.62 -24.68 -17.75
N LEU A 440 17.02 -25.84 -18.03
CA LEU A 440 15.93 -25.97 -19.01
C LEU A 440 14.76 -25.05 -18.65
N ILE A 441 14.26 -25.14 -17.42
CA ILE A 441 13.09 -24.41 -16.93
C ILE A 441 13.34 -22.90 -16.86
N ASN A 442 14.56 -22.46 -16.52
CA ASN A 442 14.85 -21.03 -16.30
C ASN A 442 15.40 -20.28 -17.52
N SER A 443 16.10 -20.97 -18.42
CA SER A 443 16.96 -20.29 -19.42
C SER A 443 16.83 -20.82 -20.85
N GLU A 444 16.22 -21.98 -21.07
CA GLU A 444 16.12 -22.64 -22.38
C GLU A 444 14.67 -22.92 -22.81
N SER A 445 13.69 -22.49 -22.01
CA SER A 445 12.26 -22.66 -22.27
C SER A 445 11.61 -21.34 -22.72
N GLY A 446 10.30 -21.21 -22.56
CA GLY A 446 9.61 -19.94 -22.80
C GLY A 446 9.47 -19.57 -24.28
N LEU A 447 9.40 -18.28 -24.57
CA LEU A 447 9.41 -17.76 -25.94
C LEU A 447 10.62 -18.27 -26.73
N LYS A 448 11.80 -18.26 -26.10
CA LYS A 448 13.04 -18.77 -26.68
C LYS A 448 12.95 -20.25 -27.05
N GLY A 449 12.48 -21.09 -26.13
CA GLY A 449 12.34 -22.53 -26.38
C GLY A 449 11.32 -22.84 -27.48
N ILE A 450 10.15 -22.20 -27.44
CA ILE A 450 9.07 -22.44 -28.42
C ILE A 450 9.48 -21.92 -29.80
N SER A 451 10.02 -20.71 -29.90
CA SER A 451 10.41 -20.10 -31.17
C SER A 451 11.68 -20.72 -31.76
N GLY A 452 12.65 -21.04 -30.91
CA GLY A 452 14.02 -21.39 -31.31
C GLY A 452 14.86 -20.19 -31.76
N ILE A 453 14.43 -18.95 -31.47
CA ILE A 453 15.06 -17.72 -31.97
C ILE A 453 15.70 -16.94 -30.83
N SER A 454 14.87 -16.25 -30.03
CA SER A 454 15.28 -15.25 -29.05
C SER A 454 14.35 -15.29 -27.85
N SER A 455 14.82 -14.75 -26.72
CA SER A 455 13.99 -14.46 -25.57
C SER A 455 13.33 -13.07 -25.67
N ASP A 456 13.81 -12.21 -26.57
CA ASP A 456 13.26 -10.86 -26.79
C ASP A 456 11.93 -10.93 -27.56
N ILE A 457 10.89 -10.29 -27.03
CA ILE A 457 9.56 -10.31 -27.65
C ILE A 457 9.55 -9.62 -29.02
N HIS A 458 10.33 -8.56 -29.21
CA HIS A 458 10.34 -7.79 -30.44
C HIS A 458 11.03 -8.56 -31.58
N ASP A 459 12.06 -9.34 -31.26
CA ASP A 459 12.64 -10.30 -32.21
C ASP A 459 11.59 -11.35 -32.64
N ILE A 460 10.78 -11.84 -31.68
CA ILE A 460 9.71 -12.82 -31.96
C ILE A 460 8.60 -12.20 -32.80
N GLU A 461 8.20 -10.96 -32.54
CA GLU A 461 7.19 -10.22 -33.32
C GLU A 461 7.66 -10.01 -34.75
N ALA A 462 8.88 -9.48 -34.96
CA ALA A 462 9.45 -9.30 -36.28
C ALA A 462 9.59 -10.61 -37.06
N ALA A 463 10.00 -11.70 -36.39
CA ALA A 463 10.05 -13.03 -36.99
C ALA A 463 8.65 -13.55 -37.36
N ALA A 464 7.64 -13.31 -36.52
CA ALA A 464 6.26 -13.71 -36.80
C ALA A 464 5.67 -12.95 -38.00
N GLU A 465 5.94 -11.64 -38.10
CA GLU A 465 5.51 -10.80 -39.22
C GLU A 465 6.16 -11.22 -40.56
N SER A 466 7.41 -11.68 -40.52
CA SER A 466 8.09 -12.27 -41.69
C SER A 466 7.67 -13.71 -42.00
N GLY A 467 6.67 -14.25 -41.30
CA GLY A 467 6.07 -15.56 -41.57
C GLY A 467 6.70 -16.74 -40.84
N HIS A 468 7.56 -16.51 -39.85
CA HIS A 468 8.17 -17.60 -39.07
C HIS A 468 7.13 -18.30 -38.17
N HIS A 469 6.75 -19.52 -38.54
CA HIS A 469 5.65 -20.24 -37.90
C HIS A 469 5.82 -20.42 -36.39
N ARG A 470 7.01 -20.83 -35.92
CA ARG A 470 7.25 -21.03 -34.48
C ARG A 470 7.30 -19.73 -33.69
N ALA A 471 7.62 -18.61 -34.33
CA ALA A 471 7.62 -17.30 -33.66
C ALA A 471 6.18 -16.83 -33.42
N LEU A 472 5.31 -16.97 -34.44
CA LEU A 472 3.88 -16.74 -34.31
C LEU A 472 3.24 -17.64 -33.24
N LEU A 473 3.63 -18.92 -33.18
CA LEU A 473 3.17 -19.85 -32.16
C LEU A 473 3.62 -19.42 -30.75
N ALA A 474 4.90 -19.06 -30.58
CA ALA A 474 5.43 -18.60 -29.29
C ALA A 474 4.70 -17.35 -28.78
N HIS A 475 4.52 -16.35 -29.64
CA HIS A 475 3.79 -15.13 -29.32
C HIS A 475 2.33 -15.44 -28.91
N LYS A 476 1.61 -16.24 -29.71
CA LYS A 476 0.22 -16.62 -29.38
C LYS A 476 0.11 -17.43 -28.10
N ALA A 477 1.05 -18.35 -27.83
CA ALA A 477 1.06 -19.15 -26.61
C ALA A 477 1.26 -18.28 -25.36
N PHE A 478 2.18 -17.30 -25.44
CA PHE A 478 2.39 -16.32 -24.38
C PHE A 478 1.14 -15.49 -24.09
N CYS A 479 0.56 -14.85 -25.10
CA CYS A 479 -0.64 -14.02 -24.93
C CYS A 479 -1.86 -14.84 -24.50
N TYR A 480 -1.98 -16.09 -24.95
CA TYR A 480 -3.03 -17.00 -24.48
C TYR A 480 -2.94 -17.25 -22.98
N GLN A 481 -1.73 -17.48 -22.46
CA GLN A 481 -1.52 -17.72 -21.03
C GLN A 481 -1.79 -16.44 -20.20
N VAL A 482 -1.38 -15.26 -20.70
CA VAL A 482 -1.76 -13.97 -20.08
C VAL A 482 -3.28 -13.84 -20.01
N ARG A 483 -3.98 -13.98 -21.13
CA ARG A 483 -5.44 -13.89 -21.22
C ARG A 483 -6.16 -14.86 -20.27
N LYS A 484 -5.71 -16.11 -20.22
CA LYS A 484 -6.29 -17.14 -19.33
C LYS A 484 -6.14 -16.76 -17.86
N ASN A 485 -5.00 -16.19 -17.46
CA ASN A 485 -4.78 -15.74 -16.08
C ASN A 485 -5.61 -14.48 -15.75
N ILE A 486 -5.79 -13.55 -16.69
CA ILE A 486 -6.74 -12.44 -16.50
C ILE A 486 -8.14 -12.98 -16.17
N GLY A 487 -8.66 -13.92 -16.99
CA GLY A 487 -9.96 -14.53 -16.73
C GLY A 487 -10.04 -15.27 -15.39
N ALA A 488 -8.96 -15.96 -14.99
CA ALA A 488 -8.89 -16.62 -13.69
C ALA A 488 -8.96 -15.61 -12.53
N TYR A 489 -8.34 -14.44 -12.67
CA TYR A 489 -8.31 -13.41 -11.62
C TYR A 489 -9.58 -12.58 -11.54
N VAL A 490 -10.27 -12.37 -12.67
CA VAL A 490 -11.66 -11.87 -12.64
C VAL A 490 -12.54 -12.84 -11.84
N ALA A 491 -12.40 -14.15 -12.07
CA ALA A 491 -13.16 -15.15 -11.32
C ALA A 491 -12.76 -15.22 -9.83
N ALA A 492 -11.48 -15.00 -9.51
CA ALA A 492 -10.98 -15.02 -8.13
C ALA A 492 -11.50 -13.83 -7.29
N MET A 493 -11.66 -12.66 -7.90
CA MET A 493 -12.14 -11.44 -7.21
C MET A 493 -13.67 -11.26 -7.32
N GLY A 494 -14.31 -11.87 -8.32
CA GLY A 494 -15.75 -11.69 -8.60
C GLY A 494 -16.04 -10.47 -9.48
N GLY A 495 -15.01 -9.76 -9.91
CA GLY A 495 -15.08 -8.54 -10.72
C GLY A 495 -13.69 -8.03 -11.09
N VAL A 496 -13.66 -6.90 -11.80
CA VAL A 496 -12.44 -6.12 -12.07
C VAL A 496 -12.85 -4.69 -12.44
N ASP A 497 -12.21 -3.71 -11.82
CA ASP A 497 -12.35 -2.28 -12.18
C ASP A 497 -11.25 -1.86 -13.17
N VAL A 498 -10.03 -2.36 -12.96
CA VAL A 498 -8.84 -1.95 -13.72
C VAL A 498 -8.00 -3.13 -14.16
N LEU A 499 -7.64 -3.15 -15.45
CA LEU A 499 -6.61 -4.02 -16.00
C LEU A 499 -5.39 -3.16 -16.35
N ALA A 500 -4.28 -3.33 -15.65
CA ALA A 500 -3.08 -2.53 -15.84
C ALA A 500 -1.93 -3.36 -16.41
N PHE A 501 -1.36 -2.91 -17.54
CA PHE A 501 -0.13 -3.46 -18.12
C PHE A 501 1.08 -2.63 -17.70
N THR A 502 2.17 -3.29 -17.36
CA THR A 502 3.44 -2.69 -16.97
C THR A 502 4.59 -3.63 -17.31
N GLY A 503 5.83 -3.17 -17.11
CA GLY A 503 7.02 -3.91 -17.49
C GLY A 503 7.28 -3.76 -18.99
N ASP A 504 8.53 -3.95 -19.39
CA ASP A 504 9.02 -3.67 -20.74
C ASP A 504 8.07 -4.16 -21.85
N ILE A 505 7.70 -5.44 -21.86
CA ILE A 505 6.77 -6.02 -22.84
C ILE A 505 5.37 -5.42 -22.72
N GLY A 506 4.87 -5.23 -21.50
CA GLY A 506 3.54 -4.66 -21.23
C GLY A 506 3.42 -3.22 -21.70
N GLU A 507 4.51 -2.46 -21.65
CA GLU A 507 4.60 -1.06 -22.04
C GLU A 507 4.81 -0.89 -23.55
N THR A 508 5.68 -1.69 -24.16
CA THR A 508 6.13 -1.49 -25.54
C THR A 508 5.33 -2.29 -26.57
N SER A 509 4.85 -3.50 -26.23
CA SER A 509 4.15 -4.35 -27.20
C SER A 509 2.64 -4.12 -27.22
N SER A 510 2.19 -3.33 -28.20
CA SER A 510 0.76 -3.17 -28.49
C SER A 510 0.11 -4.49 -28.95
N ALA A 511 0.85 -5.36 -29.64
CA ALA A 511 0.36 -6.64 -30.12
C ALA A 511 0.07 -7.61 -28.96
N VAL A 512 0.97 -7.68 -27.95
CA VAL A 512 0.75 -8.48 -26.75
C VAL A 512 -0.50 -8.00 -26.00
N ARG A 513 -0.67 -6.68 -25.81
CA ARG A 513 -1.86 -6.12 -25.15
C ARG A 513 -3.15 -6.46 -25.89
N SER A 514 -3.16 -6.33 -27.22
CA SER A 514 -4.30 -6.68 -28.07
C SER A 514 -4.66 -8.16 -27.93
N LEU A 515 -3.69 -9.06 -28.09
CA LEU A 515 -3.92 -10.50 -28.01
C LEU A 515 -4.30 -10.94 -26.59
N ALA A 516 -3.76 -10.33 -25.55
CA ALA A 516 -4.12 -10.59 -24.16
C ALA A 516 -5.58 -10.19 -23.86
N CYS A 517 -6.06 -9.07 -24.40
CA CYS A 517 -7.43 -8.58 -24.19
C CYS A 517 -8.46 -9.25 -25.11
N GLN A 518 -8.02 -9.92 -26.18
CA GLN A 518 -8.91 -10.48 -27.20
C GLN A 518 -9.94 -11.44 -26.60
N GLY A 519 -11.23 -11.16 -26.82
CA GLY A 519 -12.34 -12.03 -26.38
C GLY A 519 -12.78 -11.82 -24.92
N LEU A 520 -12.17 -10.88 -24.18
CA LEU A 520 -12.55 -10.56 -22.80
C LEU A 520 -13.70 -9.54 -22.69
N ALA A 521 -14.33 -9.14 -23.81
CA ALA A 521 -15.42 -8.15 -23.81
C ALA A 521 -16.64 -8.58 -22.98
N TYR A 522 -16.91 -9.89 -22.86
CA TYR A 522 -17.98 -10.42 -22.00
C TYR A 522 -17.68 -10.25 -20.50
N MET A 523 -16.42 -10.00 -20.13
CA MET A 523 -16.00 -9.64 -18.78
C MET A 523 -15.90 -8.11 -18.61
N GLY A 524 -16.41 -7.32 -19.55
CA GLY A 524 -16.33 -5.85 -19.51
C GLY A 524 -14.98 -5.27 -19.94
N ILE A 525 -14.01 -6.09 -20.36
CA ILE A 525 -12.69 -5.64 -20.78
C ILE A 525 -12.72 -5.34 -22.29
N LYS A 526 -12.83 -4.05 -22.65
CA LYS A 526 -12.86 -3.61 -24.05
C LYS A 526 -11.67 -2.71 -24.35
N LEU A 527 -10.74 -3.21 -25.16
CA LEU A 527 -9.58 -2.47 -25.62
C LEU A 527 -9.94 -1.56 -26.81
N ASP A 528 -9.46 -0.32 -26.79
CA ASP A 528 -9.42 0.54 -27.97
C ASP A 528 -8.14 0.25 -28.75
N GLU A 529 -8.31 -0.46 -29.87
CA GLU A 529 -7.22 -0.88 -30.74
C GLU A 529 -6.45 0.30 -31.37
N GLU A 530 -7.10 1.45 -31.58
CA GLU A 530 -6.44 2.62 -32.14
C GLU A 530 -5.58 3.32 -31.09
N LYS A 531 -6.13 3.57 -29.88
CA LYS A 531 -5.36 4.10 -28.74
C LYS A 531 -4.17 3.20 -28.42
N ASN A 532 -4.38 1.88 -28.43
CA ASN A 532 -3.34 0.89 -28.15
C ASN A 532 -2.18 0.92 -29.18
N ARG A 533 -2.49 0.97 -30.49
CA ARG A 533 -1.48 1.00 -31.55
C ARG A 533 -0.70 2.31 -31.64
N LYS A 534 -1.35 3.44 -31.30
CA LYS A 534 -0.73 4.78 -31.36
C LYS A 534 0.17 5.08 -30.15
N LEU A 535 0.26 4.18 -29.18
CA LEU A 535 1.10 4.35 -28.00
C LEU A 535 2.57 4.11 -28.38
N VAL A 536 3.38 5.18 -28.45
CA VAL A 536 4.81 5.11 -28.86
C VAL A 536 5.76 5.26 -27.67
N ALA A 537 5.38 6.03 -26.64
CA ALA A 537 6.06 6.11 -25.35
C ALA A 537 5.09 6.68 -24.30
N THR A 538 4.97 6.03 -23.14
CA THR A 538 4.20 6.58 -22.01
C THR A 538 5.06 7.55 -21.22
N GLY A 539 4.62 8.79 -21.02
CA GLY A 539 5.30 9.71 -20.10
C GLY A 539 5.28 9.18 -18.66
N GLN A 540 4.10 8.75 -18.20
CA GLN A 540 3.94 8.00 -16.94
C GLN A 540 2.88 6.89 -17.07
N HIS A 541 1.82 7.14 -17.85
CA HIS A 541 0.75 6.18 -18.08
C HIS A 541 -0.04 6.50 -19.36
N ALA A 542 -0.91 5.59 -19.80
CA ALA A 542 -1.92 5.80 -20.83
C ALA A 542 -3.18 4.97 -20.55
N VAL A 543 -4.35 5.53 -20.85
CA VAL A 543 -5.63 4.80 -20.85
C VAL A 543 -5.90 4.30 -22.28
N ILE A 544 -6.03 2.98 -22.43
CA ILE A 544 -6.22 2.32 -23.73
C ILE A 544 -7.53 1.55 -23.83
N SER A 545 -8.43 1.68 -22.84
CA SER A 545 -9.79 1.15 -22.95
C SER A 545 -10.64 1.95 -23.94
N ALA A 546 -11.63 1.26 -24.52
CA ALA A 546 -12.73 1.89 -25.23
C ALA A 546 -13.55 2.76 -24.27
N ASP A 547 -14.17 3.82 -24.78
CA ASP A 547 -14.92 4.78 -23.96
C ASP A 547 -16.14 4.14 -23.27
N ASP A 548 -16.68 3.04 -23.84
CA ASP A 548 -17.79 2.27 -23.32
C ASP A 548 -17.34 0.99 -22.56
N SER A 549 -16.06 0.89 -22.21
CA SER A 549 -15.49 -0.21 -21.42
C SER A 549 -15.84 -0.02 -19.94
N PRO A 550 -16.56 -0.96 -19.30
CA PRO A 550 -16.75 -0.94 -17.85
C PRO A 550 -15.42 -1.02 -17.08
N VAL A 551 -14.45 -1.74 -17.64
CA VAL A 551 -13.11 -1.91 -17.05
C VAL A 551 -12.16 -0.91 -17.68
N THR A 552 -11.44 -0.14 -16.86
CA THR A 552 -10.39 0.76 -17.36
C THR A 552 -9.15 -0.05 -17.69
N ILE A 553 -8.60 0.11 -18.90
CA ILE A 553 -7.36 -0.57 -19.29
C ILE A 553 -6.23 0.46 -19.31
N LEU A 554 -5.21 0.24 -18.51
CA LEU A 554 -4.07 1.14 -18.32
C LEU A 554 -2.77 0.52 -18.83
N VAL A 555 -1.89 1.36 -19.35
CA VAL A 555 -0.46 1.09 -19.46
C VAL A 555 0.25 2.00 -18.48
N VAL A 556 1.02 1.46 -17.56
CA VAL A 556 1.75 2.21 -16.53
C VAL A 556 3.24 1.99 -16.74
N ALA A 557 3.97 3.09 -16.90
CA ALA A 557 5.42 3.05 -17.07
C ALA A 557 6.07 2.54 -15.78
N ASN A 558 6.89 1.48 -15.87
CA ASN A 558 7.59 0.93 -14.74
C ASN A 558 8.99 1.53 -14.61
N ASN A 559 9.38 1.88 -13.39
CA ASN A 559 10.76 2.27 -13.08
C ASN A 559 11.17 1.57 -11.79
N ASP A 560 11.60 0.31 -11.90
CA ASP A 560 11.84 -0.58 -10.75
C ASP A 560 12.80 0.03 -9.72
N GLU A 561 13.86 0.71 -10.15
CA GLU A 561 14.79 1.39 -9.25
C GLU A 561 14.13 2.58 -8.53
N ARG A 562 13.24 3.34 -9.19
CA ARG A 562 12.52 4.45 -8.54
C ARG A 562 11.54 3.94 -7.50
N LEU A 563 10.90 2.81 -7.78
CA LEU A 563 10.02 2.13 -6.81
C LEU A 563 10.80 1.62 -5.61
N LEU A 564 12.00 1.11 -5.85
CA LEU A 564 12.91 0.69 -4.80
C LEU A 564 13.32 1.86 -3.91
N ALA A 565 13.65 3.02 -4.50
CA ALA A 565 13.94 4.26 -3.76
C ALA A 565 12.73 4.74 -2.94
N TRP A 566 11.53 4.67 -3.53
CA TRP A 566 10.28 5.04 -2.86
C TRP A 566 10.01 4.16 -1.64
N GLU A 567 10.11 2.82 -1.77
CA GLU A 567 9.95 1.90 -0.64
C GLU A 567 11.01 2.14 0.44
N ALA A 568 12.26 2.42 0.05
CA ALA A 568 13.35 2.71 0.98
C ALA A 568 13.06 3.94 1.86
N LEU A 569 12.64 5.05 1.25
CA LEU A 569 12.22 6.25 2.00
C LEU A 569 11.10 5.93 2.98
N ARG A 570 10.05 5.27 2.50
CA ARG A 570 8.89 4.91 3.32
C ARG A 570 9.26 3.96 4.45
N ALA A 571 10.21 3.05 4.24
CA ALA A 571 10.70 2.14 5.28
C ALA A 571 11.51 2.87 6.36
N ILE A 572 12.33 3.85 5.98
CA ILE A 572 13.10 4.68 6.93
C ILE A 572 12.15 5.51 7.79
N GLU A 573 11.19 6.18 7.16
CA GLU A 573 10.19 6.95 7.89
C GLU A 573 9.36 6.06 8.82
N ARG A 574 8.99 4.84 8.37
CA ARG A 574 8.37 3.77 9.21
C ARG A 574 9.23 3.48 10.43
N ASN A 575 10.50 3.16 10.23
CA ASN A 575 11.41 2.76 11.30
C ASN A 575 11.69 3.89 12.30
N GLN A 576 11.84 5.14 11.86
CA GLN A 576 12.04 6.28 12.76
C GLN A 576 10.87 6.48 13.73
N ILE A 577 9.64 6.26 13.25
CA ILE A 577 8.46 6.29 14.13
C ILE A 577 8.43 5.08 15.04
N THR A 578 8.70 3.86 14.54
CA THR A 578 8.75 2.65 15.37
C THR A 578 9.79 2.77 16.49
N LEU A 579 10.99 3.25 16.19
CA LEU A 579 12.03 3.49 17.20
C LEU A 579 11.59 4.54 18.22
N ALA A 580 10.95 5.61 17.77
CA ALA A 580 10.45 6.65 18.67
C ALA A 580 9.21 6.21 19.49
N ILE A 581 8.47 5.20 19.04
CA ILE A 581 7.43 4.51 19.81
C ILE A 581 8.07 3.56 20.85
N LYS A 582 9.11 2.81 20.46
CA LYS A 582 9.81 1.87 21.36
C LYS A 582 10.57 2.58 22.50
N ASP A 583 10.96 3.84 22.31
CA ASP A 583 11.66 4.67 23.31
C ASP A 583 10.72 5.34 24.32
N GLN A 584 9.39 5.22 24.13
CA GLN A 584 8.37 5.63 25.11
C GLN A 584 7.71 4.39 25.72
N ASP A 585 7.41 4.39 27.02
CA ASP A 585 6.68 3.30 27.69
C ASP A 585 5.40 2.96 26.90
N ALA A 586 5.46 1.89 26.10
CA ALA A 586 4.45 1.58 25.11
C ALA A 586 3.12 1.30 25.83
N THR A 587 2.17 2.24 25.72
CA THR A 587 0.86 2.07 26.33
C THR A 587 0.21 0.82 25.75
N PRO A 588 -0.15 -0.17 26.59
CA PRO A 588 -0.73 -1.40 26.09
C PRO A 588 -2.12 -1.14 25.50
N ILE A 589 -2.45 -1.87 24.45
CA ILE A 589 -3.73 -1.85 23.77
C ILE A 589 -4.56 -3.01 24.31
N PRO A 590 -5.72 -2.75 24.95
CA PRO A 590 -6.64 -3.80 25.33
C PRO A 590 -7.09 -4.59 24.10
N ILE A 591 -7.01 -5.92 24.16
CA ILE A 591 -7.53 -6.81 23.12
C ILE A 591 -8.96 -7.19 23.46
N GLU A 592 -9.84 -7.12 22.47
CA GLU A 592 -11.25 -7.49 22.57
C GLU A 592 -11.58 -8.53 21.51
N VAL A 593 -11.94 -9.72 21.99
CA VAL A 593 -12.41 -10.80 21.13
C VAL A 593 -13.88 -10.54 20.82
N SER A 594 -14.15 -10.20 19.57
CA SER A 594 -15.50 -9.93 19.09
C SER A 594 -16.14 -11.24 18.65
N ALA A 595 -17.24 -11.58 19.31
CA ALA A 595 -18.10 -12.69 18.88
C ALA A 595 -18.90 -12.28 17.64
N HIS A 596 -19.40 -13.27 16.89
CA HIS A 596 -20.38 -13.02 15.85
C HIS A 596 -21.54 -12.19 16.39
N HIS A 597 -21.99 -11.22 15.61
CA HIS A 597 -23.05 -10.33 16.02
C HIS A 597 -23.73 -9.69 14.81
N VAL A 598 -24.86 -9.04 15.06
CA VAL A 598 -25.66 -8.37 14.05
C VAL A 598 -25.88 -6.92 14.45
N HIS A 599 -25.65 -6.02 13.51
CA HIS A 599 -26.18 -4.66 13.55
C HIS A 599 -27.43 -4.60 12.69
N LEU A 600 -28.54 -4.10 13.22
CA LEU A 600 -29.82 -4.07 12.50
C LEU A 600 -30.17 -2.67 12.03
N ALA A 601 -30.75 -2.59 10.84
CA ALA A 601 -31.54 -1.44 10.42
C ALA A 601 -32.90 -1.44 11.13
N GLN A 602 -33.45 -0.24 11.38
CA GLN A 602 -34.74 -0.12 12.07
C GLN A 602 -35.87 -0.92 11.38
N ALA A 603 -35.88 -0.94 10.05
CA ALA A 603 -36.86 -1.72 9.29
C ALA A 603 -36.76 -3.23 9.55
N ASP A 604 -35.56 -3.76 9.83
CA ASP A 604 -35.36 -5.17 10.14
C ASP A 604 -35.63 -5.48 11.61
N VAL A 605 -35.35 -4.54 12.52
CA VAL A 605 -35.79 -4.63 13.92
C VAL A 605 -37.31 -4.85 13.96
N GLU A 606 -38.06 -4.08 13.18
CA GLU A 606 -39.52 -4.19 13.16
C GLU A 606 -40.03 -5.51 12.61
N LYS A 607 -39.37 -6.08 11.59
CA LYS A 607 -39.71 -7.41 11.05
C LYS A 607 -39.38 -8.54 12.02
N LEU A 608 -38.27 -8.42 12.75
CA LEU A 608 -37.74 -9.50 13.60
C LEU A 608 -38.37 -9.51 14.99
N PHE A 609 -38.73 -8.34 15.52
CA PHE A 609 -39.20 -8.18 16.90
C PHE A 609 -40.60 -7.54 17.02
N GLY A 610 -41.16 -6.99 15.94
CA GLY A 610 -42.52 -6.44 15.88
C GLY A 610 -42.55 -4.96 15.49
N ALA A 611 -43.67 -4.53 14.92
CA ALA A 611 -43.82 -3.16 14.42
C ALA A 611 -43.58 -2.10 15.52
N GLY A 612 -42.76 -1.10 15.22
CA GLY A 612 -42.38 -0.04 16.16
C GLY A 612 -41.39 -0.44 17.26
N HIS A 613 -40.87 -1.67 17.25
CA HIS A 613 -39.92 -2.14 18.27
C HIS A 613 -38.62 -1.33 18.25
N GLN A 614 -38.11 -1.01 19.44
CA GLN A 614 -36.82 -0.37 19.64
C GLN A 614 -35.89 -1.35 20.33
N LEU A 615 -34.62 -1.39 19.90
CA LEU A 615 -33.62 -2.28 20.53
C LEU A 615 -33.47 -1.96 22.01
N THR A 616 -33.43 -3.01 22.84
CA THR A 616 -33.38 -2.88 24.29
C THR A 616 -31.92 -2.96 24.74
N PRO A 617 -31.30 -1.88 25.24
CA PRO A 617 -29.93 -1.93 25.75
C PRO A 617 -29.84 -2.86 26.98
N GLU A 618 -28.89 -3.79 26.96
CA GLU A 618 -28.65 -4.71 28.08
C GLU A 618 -27.29 -4.46 28.75
N HIS A 619 -26.23 -4.34 27.94
CA HIS A 619 -24.87 -4.07 28.42
C HIS A 619 -24.16 -3.06 27.52
N GLU A 620 -23.51 -2.06 28.11
CA GLU A 620 -22.62 -1.19 27.36
C GLU A 620 -21.41 -1.97 26.85
N LEU A 621 -21.00 -1.66 25.62
CA LEU A 621 -19.75 -2.16 25.07
C LEU A 621 -18.61 -1.20 25.40
N SER A 622 -17.38 -1.66 25.13
CA SER A 622 -16.16 -0.88 25.34
C SER A 622 -16.15 0.44 24.60
N GLN A 623 -16.73 0.45 23.39
CA GLN A 623 -16.85 1.63 22.55
C GLN A 623 -18.03 2.50 23.00
N PRO A 624 -17.78 3.79 23.34
CA PRO A 624 -18.81 4.72 23.78
C PRO A 624 -20.03 4.76 22.87
N GLY A 625 -21.22 4.67 23.48
CA GLY A 625 -22.51 4.72 22.78
C GLY A 625 -22.92 3.44 22.05
N GLN A 626 -22.10 2.38 22.08
CA GLN A 626 -22.48 1.05 21.59
C GLN A 626 -22.93 0.16 22.75
N PHE A 627 -23.93 -0.68 22.51
CA PHE A 627 -24.46 -1.58 23.52
C PHE A 627 -24.87 -2.93 22.93
N ALA A 628 -24.64 -3.99 23.70
CA ALA A 628 -25.29 -5.27 23.46
C ALA A 628 -26.79 -5.14 23.81
N CYS A 629 -27.62 -5.69 22.94
CA CYS A 629 -29.06 -5.68 23.11
C CYS A 629 -29.55 -7.00 23.73
N ALA A 630 -30.70 -6.96 24.41
CA ALA A 630 -31.37 -8.16 24.91
C ALA A 630 -31.83 -9.06 23.74
N GLU A 631 -32.09 -8.44 22.60
CA GLU A 631 -32.47 -9.08 21.36
C GLU A 631 -31.37 -9.99 20.81
N LYS A 632 -31.78 -11.17 20.35
CA LYS A 632 -30.94 -12.12 19.64
C LYS A 632 -31.66 -12.61 18.40
N VAL A 633 -30.90 -12.93 17.37
CA VAL A 633 -31.40 -13.44 16.10
C VAL A 633 -30.76 -14.78 15.77
N HIS A 634 -31.42 -15.54 14.93
CA HIS A 634 -30.85 -16.71 14.30
C HIS A 634 -30.39 -16.35 12.89
N LEU A 635 -29.17 -16.74 12.55
CA LEU A 635 -28.64 -16.62 11.20
C LEU A 635 -28.94 -17.93 10.46
N ILE A 636 -29.64 -17.86 9.34
CA ILE A 636 -30.02 -19.01 8.53
C ILE A 636 -29.40 -18.87 7.15
N GLY A 637 -28.44 -19.73 6.85
CA GLY A 637 -27.84 -19.84 5.52
C GLY A 637 -28.21 -21.15 4.83
N PRO A 638 -27.77 -21.35 3.57
CA PRO A 638 -28.14 -22.50 2.75
C PRO A 638 -27.82 -23.87 3.36
N LYS A 639 -26.78 -23.97 4.20
CA LYS A 639 -26.32 -25.25 4.80
C LYS A 639 -26.75 -25.43 6.25
N GLY A 640 -27.16 -24.38 6.94
CA GLY A 640 -27.39 -24.48 8.37
C GLY A 640 -27.67 -23.15 9.05
N LYS A 641 -27.70 -23.20 10.38
CA LYS A 641 -28.14 -22.12 11.25
C LYS A 641 -27.11 -21.83 12.35
N ILE A 642 -26.88 -20.55 12.64
CA ILE A 642 -26.19 -20.09 13.86
C ILE A 642 -27.27 -19.50 14.75
N ALA A 643 -27.44 -20.08 15.94
CA ALA A 643 -28.51 -19.69 16.84
C ALA A 643 -28.06 -18.64 17.85
N ASN A 644 -28.98 -17.75 18.24
CA ASN A 644 -28.80 -16.80 19.34
C ASN A 644 -27.64 -15.82 19.15
N VAL A 645 -27.45 -15.38 17.90
CA VAL A 645 -26.48 -14.33 17.56
C VAL A 645 -26.93 -13.02 18.16
N ARG A 646 -26.00 -12.33 18.79
CA ARG A 646 -26.26 -11.11 19.56
C ARG A 646 -26.56 -9.95 18.63
N VAL A 647 -27.53 -9.11 18.99
CA VAL A 647 -27.77 -7.83 18.33
C VAL A 647 -27.00 -6.74 19.06
N LEU A 648 -26.34 -5.86 18.31
CA LEU A 648 -25.65 -4.68 18.83
C LEU A 648 -26.36 -3.40 18.38
N GLY A 649 -26.57 -2.49 19.32
CA GLY A 649 -27.15 -1.18 19.11
C GLY A 649 -26.09 -0.06 19.18
N PRO A 650 -26.43 1.15 18.67
CA PRO A 650 -27.73 1.54 18.13
C PRO A 650 -28.01 0.94 16.73
N THR A 651 -29.24 1.12 16.25
CA THR A 651 -29.60 0.71 14.88
C THR A 651 -28.75 1.43 13.84
N ARG A 652 -28.46 0.74 12.74
CA ARG A 652 -27.69 1.28 11.60
C ARG A 652 -28.62 1.64 10.43
N LYS A 653 -28.07 2.26 9.39
CA LYS A 653 -28.81 2.53 8.14
C LYS A 653 -29.12 1.24 7.39
N GLU A 654 -28.20 0.30 7.40
CA GLU A 654 -28.31 -1.01 6.76
C GLU A 654 -27.95 -2.10 7.77
N THR A 655 -28.58 -3.26 7.61
CA THR A 655 -28.31 -4.44 8.44
C THR A 655 -27.00 -5.09 8.01
N GLN A 656 -26.20 -5.48 8.99
CA GLN A 656 -24.90 -6.11 8.82
C GLN A 656 -24.75 -7.28 9.77
N VAL A 657 -24.21 -8.38 9.26
CA VAL A 657 -23.97 -9.62 10.00
C VAL A 657 -22.48 -9.92 9.97
N GLU A 658 -21.85 -9.96 11.15
CA GLU A 658 -20.46 -10.37 11.29
C GLU A 658 -20.41 -11.83 11.76
N ILE A 659 -19.77 -12.71 10.99
CA ILE A 659 -19.55 -14.11 11.35
C ILE A 659 -18.05 -14.43 11.42
N ALA A 660 -17.70 -15.49 12.14
CA ALA A 660 -16.32 -15.99 12.13
C ALA A 660 -16.02 -16.79 10.86
N MET A 661 -14.73 -16.89 10.50
CA MET A 661 -14.28 -17.60 9.29
C MET A 661 -14.69 -19.08 9.28
N THR A 662 -14.74 -19.74 10.43
CA THR A 662 -15.18 -21.14 10.53
C THR A 662 -16.70 -21.29 10.37
N GLU A 663 -17.47 -20.25 10.69
CA GLU A 663 -18.93 -20.26 10.63
C GLU A 663 -19.48 -20.18 9.22
N GLN A 664 -18.68 -19.66 8.29
CA GLN A 664 -18.98 -19.66 6.85
C GLN A 664 -19.38 -21.06 6.35
N PHE A 665 -18.71 -22.11 6.85
CA PHE A 665 -19.00 -23.50 6.49
C PHE A 665 -20.32 -24.00 7.07
N LYS A 666 -20.67 -23.51 8.27
CA LYS A 666 -21.87 -23.90 9.01
C LYS A 666 -23.14 -23.32 8.38
N VAL A 667 -23.11 -22.06 7.98
CA VAL A 667 -24.25 -21.43 7.27
C VAL A 667 -24.20 -21.68 5.76
N GLY A 668 -23.03 -21.99 5.20
CA GLY A 668 -22.89 -22.23 3.76
C GLY A 668 -22.85 -20.95 2.94
N ILE A 669 -22.29 -19.88 3.51
CA ILE A 669 -22.10 -18.58 2.88
C ILE A 669 -20.60 -18.30 2.91
N GLN A 670 -20.04 -17.71 1.86
CA GLN A 670 -18.64 -17.28 1.80
C GLN A 670 -18.58 -15.76 1.84
N PRO A 671 -18.55 -15.15 3.04
CA PRO A 671 -18.42 -13.71 3.16
C PRO A 671 -16.98 -13.23 2.94
N PRO A 672 -16.77 -12.04 2.37
CA PRO A 672 -15.46 -11.42 2.30
C PRO A 672 -15.00 -10.88 3.66
N ILE A 673 -13.69 -10.65 3.81
CA ILE A 673 -13.15 -9.89 4.95
C ILE A 673 -13.28 -8.40 4.62
N ARG A 674 -13.98 -7.65 5.48
CA ARG A 674 -14.28 -6.22 5.26
C ARG A 674 -14.21 -5.44 6.57
N GLU A 675 -14.01 -4.13 6.45
CA GLU A 675 -14.23 -3.22 7.57
C GLU A 675 -15.73 -3.20 7.93
N SER A 676 -16.04 -3.10 9.23
CA SER A 676 -17.43 -2.96 9.67
C SER A 676 -18.05 -1.69 9.07
N GLY A 677 -19.16 -1.84 8.35
CA GLY A 677 -19.83 -0.78 7.60
C GLY A 677 -19.51 -0.73 6.10
N ASP A 678 -18.66 -1.63 5.59
CA ASP A 678 -18.49 -1.89 4.16
C ASP A 678 -19.30 -3.13 3.74
N LEU A 679 -20.43 -2.89 3.07
CA LEU A 679 -21.38 -3.92 2.66
C LEU A 679 -21.37 -4.16 1.14
N ALA A 680 -20.47 -3.50 0.39
CA ALA A 680 -20.40 -3.64 -1.06
C ALA A 680 -20.01 -5.06 -1.47
N ASN A 681 -20.71 -5.63 -2.45
CA ASN A 681 -20.47 -6.98 -2.98
C ASN A 681 -20.46 -8.10 -1.91
N THR A 682 -21.16 -7.90 -0.79
CA THR A 682 -21.27 -8.89 0.28
C THR A 682 -22.48 -9.80 0.07
N PRO A 683 -22.41 -11.09 0.46
CA PRO A 683 -23.56 -11.98 0.38
C PRO A 683 -24.64 -11.63 1.41
N GLY A 684 -25.87 -12.03 1.12
CA GLY A 684 -27.01 -11.94 2.02
C GLY A 684 -27.18 -13.15 2.94
N ILE A 685 -28.11 -13.05 3.89
CA ILE A 685 -28.52 -14.13 4.79
C ILE A 685 -29.96 -13.93 5.26
N VAL A 686 -30.60 -14.98 5.76
CA VAL A 686 -31.88 -14.85 6.44
C VAL A 686 -31.67 -14.72 7.93
N LEU A 687 -32.24 -13.67 8.51
CA LEU A 687 -32.34 -13.44 9.94
C LEU A 687 -33.70 -13.94 10.42
N GLU A 688 -33.73 -14.65 11.54
CA GLU A 688 -34.96 -15.11 12.19
C GLU A 688 -34.99 -14.60 13.64
N GLY A 689 -36.05 -13.87 13.97
CA GLY A 689 -36.36 -13.35 15.30
C GLY A 689 -37.70 -13.90 15.81
N PRO A 690 -38.11 -13.52 17.03
CA PRO A 690 -39.33 -14.04 17.65
C PRO A 690 -40.63 -13.63 16.93
N ALA A 691 -40.65 -12.48 16.24
CA ALA A 691 -41.84 -11.98 15.56
C ALA A 691 -41.88 -12.34 14.06
N GLY A 692 -40.76 -12.75 13.47
CA GLY A 692 -40.68 -13.03 12.04
C GLY A 692 -39.26 -13.20 11.53
N THR A 693 -39.13 -13.17 10.21
CA THR A 693 -37.83 -13.28 9.51
C THR A 693 -37.56 -12.04 8.67
N SER A 694 -36.29 -11.73 8.45
CA SER A 694 -35.86 -10.74 7.47
C SER A 694 -34.74 -11.32 6.61
N ALA A 695 -34.97 -11.37 5.29
CA ALA A 695 -33.94 -11.73 4.34
C ALA A 695 -33.21 -10.46 3.89
N ILE A 696 -31.91 -10.40 4.13
CA ILE A 696 -31.06 -9.33 3.61
C ILE A 696 -30.38 -9.84 2.34
N GLU A 697 -30.35 -9.02 1.29
CA GLU A 697 -29.74 -9.38 -0.01
C GLU A 697 -28.20 -9.30 0.03
N ARG A 698 -27.67 -8.46 0.94
CA ARG A 698 -26.25 -8.24 1.21
C ARG A 698 -26.05 -7.93 2.70
N GLY A 699 -24.81 -7.97 3.16
CA GLY A 699 -24.41 -7.47 4.49
C GLY A 699 -23.70 -8.48 5.39
N VAL A 700 -23.40 -9.69 4.91
CA VAL A 700 -22.64 -10.69 5.68
C VAL A 700 -21.14 -10.53 5.42
N ILE A 701 -20.36 -10.31 6.47
CA ILE A 701 -18.91 -10.12 6.41
C ILE A 701 -18.17 -10.96 7.46
N CYS A 702 -16.89 -11.20 7.22
CA CYS A 702 -15.92 -11.46 8.29
C CYS A 702 -15.25 -10.13 8.66
N ALA A 703 -15.23 -9.78 9.94
CA ALA A 703 -14.69 -8.49 10.37
C ALA A 703 -13.16 -8.43 10.17
N GLN A 704 -12.67 -7.38 9.54
CA GLN A 704 -11.24 -7.09 9.50
C GLN A 704 -10.75 -6.65 10.88
N ARG A 705 -9.61 -7.20 11.33
CA ARG A 705 -8.96 -6.79 12.58
C ARG A 705 -8.65 -5.30 12.54
N HIS A 706 -8.96 -4.61 13.63
CA HIS A 706 -8.73 -3.18 13.72
C HIS A 706 -8.48 -2.72 15.16
N ILE A 707 -7.87 -1.55 15.30
CA ILE A 707 -7.70 -0.87 16.58
C ILE A 707 -8.53 0.38 16.54
N HIS A 708 -9.49 0.49 17.45
CA HIS A 708 -10.14 1.75 17.77
C HIS A 708 -9.16 2.61 18.57
N MET A 709 -8.91 3.83 18.12
CA MET A 709 -8.04 4.80 18.80
C MET A 709 -8.75 6.16 18.87
N SER A 710 -8.63 6.85 20.00
CA SER A 710 -8.87 8.28 20.00
C SER A 710 -7.73 9.01 19.27
N PRO A 711 -7.92 10.25 18.80
CA PRO A 711 -6.81 11.03 18.25
C PRO A 711 -5.65 11.22 19.24
N GLU A 712 -5.95 11.30 20.54
CA GLU A 712 -4.94 11.34 21.59
C GLU A 712 -4.13 10.05 21.65
N ASP A 713 -4.79 8.88 21.60
CA ASP A 713 -4.12 7.59 21.56
C ASP A 713 -3.27 7.45 20.30
N ALA A 714 -3.82 7.83 19.15
CA ALA A 714 -3.10 7.78 17.87
C ALA A 714 -1.86 8.69 17.90
N MET A 715 -1.98 9.94 18.37
CA MET A 715 -0.83 10.85 18.52
C MET A 715 0.20 10.32 19.51
N ARG A 716 -0.23 9.85 20.69
CA ARG A 716 0.66 9.28 21.72
C ARG A 716 1.43 8.08 21.18
N MET A 717 0.75 7.22 20.42
CA MET A 717 1.35 6.04 19.80
C MET A 717 1.99 6.34 18.44
N ARG A 718 2.01 7.60 18.00
CA ARG A 718 2.50 8.06 16.69
C ARG A 718 1.91 7.28 15.50
N LEU A 719 0.67 6.86 15.64
CA LEU A 719 -0.14 6.22 14.63
C LEU A 719 -1.11 7.22 14.01
N ARG A 720 -1.62 6.88 12.83
CA ARG A 720 -2.61 7.67 12.11
C ARG A 720 -3.76 6.78 11.68
N ASP A 721 -4.87 7.41 11.28
CA ASP A 721 -6.00 6.66 10.72
C ASP A 721 -5.55 5.85 9.51
N LYS A 722 -6.16 4.68 9.34
CA LYS A 722 -5.86 3.72 8.29
C LYS A 722 -4.44 3.15 8.27
N TYR A 723 -3.56 3.53 9.20
CA TYR A 723 -2.28 2.82 9.31
C TYR A 723 -2.53 1.34 9.56
N VAL A 724 -1.81 0.48 8.86
CA VAL A 724 -1.86 -0.96 9.09
C VAL A 724 -0.68 -1.31 9.97
N VAL A 725 -0.94 -1.88 11.14
CA VAL A 725 0.09 -2.15 12.16
C VAL A 725 0.16 -3.63 12.49
N ARG A 726 1.31 -4.02 13.02
CA ARG A 726 1.51 -5.30 13.70
C ARG A 726 1.32 -5.10 15.19
N VAL A 727 0.48 -5.92 15.80
CA VAL A 727 0.26 -5.91 17.25
C VAL A 727 0.76 -7.21 17.83
N ARG A 728 1.79 -7.11 18.67
CA ARG A 728 2.30 -8.22 19.48
C ARG A 728 1.42 -8.36 20.70
N VAL A 729 0.80 -9.52 20.89
CA VAL A 729 0.01 -9.82 22.08
C VAL A 729 0.77 -10.81 22.93
N GLU A 730 1.00 -10.42 24.19
CA GLU A 730 1.71 -11.23 25.15
C GLU A 730 0.74 -12.24 25.79
N GLY A 731 1.08 -13.52 25.75
CA GLY A 731 0.23 -14.61 26.21
C GLY A 731 0.97 -15.93 26.35
N SER A 732 0.23 -17.04 26.55
CA SER A 732 0.81 -18.39 26.60
C SER A 732 1.58 -18.78 25.32
N ARG A 733 1.26 -18.12 24.20
CA ARG A 733 2.04 -18.07 22.97
C ARG A 733 2.15 -16.61 22.57
N GLU A 734 3.37 -16.11 22.46
CA GLU A 734 3.60 -14.79 21.89
C GLU A 734 3.24 -14.83 20.40
N LEU A 735 2.35 -13.92 20.00
CA LEU A 735 1.86 -13.87 18.63
C LEU A 735 1.79 -12.42 18.16
N ILE A 736 2.13 -12.21 16.89
CA ILE A 736 2.07 -10.91 16.24
C ILE A 736 0.94 -10.96 15.23
N TYR A 737 -0.14 -10.21 15.50
CA TYR A 737 -1.21 -9.98 14.54
C TYR A 737 -0.74 -8.96 13.53
N GLY A 738 -0.70 -9.34 12.26
CA GLY A 738 -0.57 -8.41 11.14
C GLY A 738 -1.94 -8.01 10.59
N ASP A 739 -1.89 -7.06 9.67
CA ASP A 739 -3.01 -6.49 8.93
C ASP A 739 -4.07 -5.84 9.85
N VAL A 740 -3.63 -5.28 10.98
CA VAL A 740 -4.51 -4.63 11.95
C VAL A 740 -4.67 -3.17 11.55
N VAL A 741 -5.87 -2.78 11.12
CA VAL A 741 -6.15 -1.41 10.67
C VAL A 741 -6.36 -0.49 11.87
N VAL A 742 -5.61 0.60 11.95
CA VAL A 742 -5.86 1.67 12.92
C VAL A 742 -7.06 2.46 12.44
N ARG A 743 -8.04 2.63 13.33
CA ARG A 743 -9.22 3.46 13.13
C ARG A 743 -9.21 4.55 14.18
N VAL A 744 -9.02 5.79 13.75
CA VAL A 744 -8.97 6.96 14.62
C VAL A 744 -10.32 7.66 14.60
N ASN A 745 -11.00 7.67 15.74
CA ASN A 745 -12.21 8.47 15.91
C ASN A 745 -12.22 9.07 17.32
N PRO A 746 -12.61 10.34 17.49
CA PRO A 746 -12.72 10.97 18.79
C PRO A 746 -13.62 10.26 19.80
N ASN A 747 -14.61 9.49 19.32
CA ASN A 747 -15.53 8.72 20.16
C ASN A 747 -15.02 7.30 20.43
N TYR A 748 -13.86 6.92 19.90
CA TYR A 748 -13.29 5.60 20.14
C TYR A 748 -12.54 5.54 21.46
N ARG A 749 -12.67 4.38 22.08
CA ARG A 749 -11.83 3.97 23.20
C ARG A 749 -10.77 3.02 22.69
N LEU A 750 -9.54 3.18 23.18
CA LEU A 750 -8.42 2.31 22.78
C LEU A 750 -8.75 0.83 23.00
N ALA A 751 -8.94 0.10 21.90
CA ALA A 751 -9.17 -1.34 21.92
C ALA A 751 -8.87 -1.95 20.55
N MET A 752 -8.15 -3.08 20.52
CA MET A 752 -7.98 -3.88 19.32
C MET A 752 -9.04 -4.97 19.26
N HIS A 753 -9.80 -5.00 18.17
CA HIS A 753 -10.81 -6.01 17.92
C HIS A 753 -10.24 -7.12 17.03
N ILE A 754 -10.35 -8.36 17.52
CA ILE A 754 -10.05 -9.59 16.77
C ILE A 754 -11.27 -10.49 16.75
N ASP A 755 -11.34 -11.41 15.78
CA ASP A 755 -12.44 -12.36 15.73
C ASP A 755 -12.26 -13.52 16.73
N THR A 756 -13.33 -14.30 16.92
CA THR A 756 -13.33 -15.42 17.88
C THR A 756 -12.44 -16.59 17.46
N ASP A 757 -12.34 -16.90 16.17
CA ASP A 757 -11.44 -17.94 15.66
C ASP A 757 -9.98 -17.55 15.90
N GLU A 758 -9.65 -16.27 15.72
CA GLU A 758 -8.34 -15.69 15.96
C GLU A 758 -7.95 -15.71 17.43
N GLY A 759 -8.89 -15.33 18.31
CA GLY A 759 -8.74 -15.43 19.75
C GLY A 759 -8.50 -16.88 20.18
N ASN A 760 -9.33 -17.81 19.70
CA ASN A 760 -9.21 -19.24 20.03
C ASN A 760 -7.91 -19.86 19.51
N ALA A 761 -7.50 -19.54 18.28
CA ALA A 761 -6.29 -20.09 17.66
C ALA A 761 -5.01 -19.67 18.40
N ALA A 762 -4.99 -18.45 18.96
CA ALA A 762 -3.87 -17.90 19.70
C ALA A 762 -4.01 -18.05 21.23
N ASN A 763 -5.12 -18.61 21.72
CA ASN A 763 -5.48 -18.68 23.14
C ASN A 763 -5.49 -17.29 23.81
N ILE A 764 -6.14 -16.33 23.14
CA ILE A 764 -6.30 -14.94 23.57
C ILE A 764 -7.72 -14.70 24.06
N ALA A 765 -7.85 -13.98 25.16
CA ALA A 765 -9.11 -13.58 25.75
C ALA A 765 -9.25 -12.06 25.81
N THR A 766 -10.49 -11.57 25.81
CA THR A 766 -10.81 -10.16 26.03
C THR A 766 -10.15 -9.65 27.32
N GLY A 767 -9.49 -8.50 27.24
CA GLY A 767 -8.74 -7.88 28.34
C GLY A 767 -7.24 -8.18 28.37
N MET A 768 -6.74 -9.06 27.49
CA MET A 768 -5.30 -9.20 27.26
C MET A 768 -4.72 -7.92 26.66
N LEU A 769 -3.40 -7.76 26.76
CA LEU A 769 -2.71 -6.55 26.34
C LEU A 769 -1.85 -6.82 25.10
N GLY A 770 -2.01 -5.95 24.10
CA GLY A 770 -1.20 -5.90 22.91
C GLY A 770 -0.28 -4.68 22.90
N HIS A 771 0.80 -4.77 22.15
CA HIS A 771 1.74 -3.68 21.93
C HIS A 771 1.97 -3.52 20.43
N ILE A 772 2.03 -2.27 19.96
CA ILE A 772 2.42 -2.00 18.58
C ILE A 772 3.86 -2.47 18.41
N GLU A 773 4.06 -3.44 17.53
CA GLU A 773 5.38 -3.96 17.20
C GLU A 773 6.00 -3.18 16.03
N GLU A 774 5.19 -2.89 15.01
CA GLU A 774 5.62 -2.27 13.75
C GLU A 774 4.44 -1.61 13.02
N ILE A 775 4.70 -0.56 12.23
CA ILE A 775 3.76 -0.04 11.22
C ILE A 775 4.04 -0.73 9.88
N GLN A 776 3.14 -1.60 9.41
CA GLN A 776 3.27 -2.32 8.13
C GLN A 776 3.07 -1.40 6.93
N SER A 777 2.00 -0.59 6.97
CA SER A 777 1.63 0.32 5.89
C SER A 777 1.14 1.65 6.45
N ARG A 778 1.48 2.72 5.74
CA ARG A 778 0.93 4.06 5.91
C ARG A 778 0.10 4.29 4.67
N HIS A 779 -1.23 4.31 4.83
CA HIS A 779 -2.13 4.60 3.72
C HIS A 779 -2.07 6.08 3.35
#